data_AF-A2FFT1-F1
#
_entry.id   AF-A2FFT1-F1
#
_cell.length_a   1.000
_cell.length_b   1.000
_cell.length_c   1.000
_cell.angle_alpha   90.00
_cell.angle_beta   90.00
_cell.angle_gamma   90.00
#
_symmetry.space_group_name_H-M   'P 1'
#
loop_
_entity.id
_entity.type
_entity.pdbx_description
1 polymer ?
#
loop_
_entity_poly.entity_id
_entity_poly.type
_entity_poly.pdbx_seq_one_letter_code
_entity_poly.pdbx_strand_id
1 'polypeptide(L)'
;MSNLRTDLIKFDDGIASINTSSASDIVFNGSPEENNVFDRYSSESTEQPGDSVEDYSTISSGIEELKQNTQKGREEIQELKNRLKQKEDECKQIASKLNIEKSFNDSYDEPINENDLRHKVKLSSEADKIRQLMSKLSTAQKEIELKDKIIDDLRRTIETQKNAVITTKKDVIVRKPCTKCSVLLKKLEGSQNQLYEVQEVLAKQTNEMNQYKSELSTLKDENLKLKNENEDLKTKLMEAQIKISNYEKYPNELTVTASIIQGLSLDKSLENDILNIIEHEHLMETSKVQCIFTRIAKYVEDDHIMLEGKIKQAKSELAAQRSLFNDFLTSLSIIVEDTPLTVDNLNSKLANTVLENIKALRTQNTSLVSEVAKYMPVMEALVSLGYDNSMSPQKYATYLQTTIEKLCDTIKKQKKKLGKNAEVINLLATEMHNIENEKESEMEKARIQIQDHKMQLESVLNELGQSRKTITEMSSEMQKSQMEIQDTKRSLIEERRIIDERKKEIMLVPQRNEQSQISQSEDVKSYVETIMKLKIRLAKVKQENVYLKQIVNQFDQLKAAAKSKDEELAKLKEEFTKYQQAADAYEQMTKQNLVKAYDNAIAELMKNLESYRNNLVKLSAAEAQSRSDCEILISENEQLTERAEKAEAELESLRLEYLNSKRLNALTEKFRLESKQNSVF
;
A
#
# COMPACT_ATOMS: atom_id res chain seq x y z
N MET A 1 -8.68 -2.49 -34.10
CA MET A 1 -7.25 -2.20 -33.92
C MET A 1 -6.87 -2.56 -32.50
N SER A 2 -5.97 -3.55 -32.37
CA SER A 2 -5.13 -3.91 -31.21
C SER A 2 -5.78 -4.33 -29.87
N ASN A 3 -5.94 -5.66 -29.74
CA ASN A 3 -5.37 -6.56 -28.71
C ASN A 3 -5.16 -6.05 -27.28
N LEU A 4 -5.75 -6.75 -26.31
CA LEU A 4 -5.10 -7.00 -25.01
C LEU A 4 -5.48 -8.38 -24.45
N ARG A 5 -4.40 -9.04 -24.01
CA ARG A 5 -4.24 -10.44 -23.62
C ARG A 5 -4.98 -10.82 -22.35
N THR A 6 -5.46 -12.05 -22.38
CA THR A 6 -5.84 -12.91 -21.26
C THR A 6 -4.60 -13.25 -20.42
N ASP A 7 -4.59 -12.86 -19.15
CA ASP A 7 -3.67 -13.42 -18.15
C ASP A 7 -4.44 -14.39 -17.25
N LEU A 8 -4.18 -15.68 -17.48
CA LEU A 8 -4.51 -16.79 -16.58
C LEU A 8 -3.61 -16.68 -15.34
N ILE A 9 -4.22 -16.57 -14.16
CA ILE A 9 -3.55 -16.85 -12.89
C ILE A 9 -3.86 -18.30 -12.52
N LYS A 10 -2.82 -19.13 -12.57
CA LYS A 10 -2.77 -20.47 -11.98
C LYS A 10 -2.73 -20.33 -10.46
N PHE A 11 -3.60 -21.03 -9.75
CA PHE A 11 -3.44 -21.32 -8.32
C PHE A 11 -3.03 -22.78 -8.21
N ASP A 12 -1.81 -23.00 -7.73
CA ASP A 12 -1.25 -24.31 -7.41
C ASP A 12 -1.79 -24.84 -6.09
N ASP A 13 -1.90 -26.16 -6.06
CA ASP A 13 -2.32 -27.03 -4.97
C ASP A 13 -1.48 -26.90 -3.69
N GLY A 14 -2.18 -26.82 -2.56
CA GLY A 14 -1.61 -26.90 -1.22
C GLY A 14 -2.53 -27.70 -0.29
N ILE A 15 -2.57 -29.01 -0.49
CA ILE A 15 -3.27 -29.97 0.35
C ILE A 15 -2.58 -30.07 1.71
N ALA A 16 -3.28 -29.70 2.78
CA ALA A 16 -2.99 -30.14 4.14
C ALA A 16 -4.25 -30.78 4.72
N SER A 17 -4.22 -32.11 4.78
CA SER A 17 -5.20 -33.00 5.38
C SER A 17 -5.32 -32.78 6.89
N ILE A 18 -6.53 -32.55 7.40
CA ILE A 18 -6.88 -32.84 8.81
C ILE A 18 -8.18 -33.64 8.83
N ASN A 19 -8.05 -34.86 9.32
CA ASN A 19 -9.10 -35.80 9.71
C ASN A 19 -10.16 -35.12 10.60
N THR A 20 -11.44 -35.21 10.22
CA THR A 20 -12.51 -35.43 11.20
C THR A 20 -13.50 -36.44 10.65
N SER A 21 -13.54 -37.59 11.31
CA SER A 21 -14.52 -38.65 11.13
C SER A 21 -15.86 -38.22 11.72
N SER A 22 -16.89 -38.21 10.87
CA SER A 22 -18.22 -38.79 11.08
C SER A 22 -18.66 -39.10 12.51
N ALA A 23 -19.78 -38.53 12.95
CA ALA A 23 -21.09 -39.18 12.84
C ALA A 23 -22.15 -38.45 13.69
N SER A 24 -23.28 -38.22 13.03
CA SER A 24 -24.59 -37.86 13.56
C SER A 24 -25.06 -38.81 14.67
N ASP A 25 -25.89 -38.30 15.59
CA ASP A 25 -27.30 -38.69 15.59
C ASP A 25 -28.15 -37.81 16.51
N ILE A 26 -29.31 -37.46 15.95
CA ILE A 26 -30.39 -36.65 16.48
C ILE A 26 -31.31 -37.55 17.30
N VAL A 27 -31.71 -37.13 18.51
CA VAL A 27 -33.07 -37.37 19.02
C VAL A 27 -33.51 -36.18 19.88
N PHE A 28 -34.62 -35.58 19.45
CA PHE A 28 -35.41 -34.53 20.07
C PHE A 28 -36.36 -35.15 21.10
N ASN A 29 -36.47 -34.56 22.30
CA ASN A 29 -37.58 -34.65 23.26
C ASN A 29 -37.28 -33.56 24.30
N GLY A 30 -38.09 -32.53 24.55
CA GLY A 30 -39.51 -32.52 24.83
C GLY A 30 -39.65 -31.77 26.17
N SER A 31 -40.43 -30.68 26.17
CA SER A 31 -40.68 -29.79 27.32
C SER A 31 -41.05 -30.55 28.60
N PRO A 32 -40.89 -29.93 29.77
CA PRO A 32 -42.13 -29.58 30.46
C PRO A 32 -42.14 -28.19 31.12
N GLU A 33 -43.35 -27.65 31.12
CA GLU A 33 -43.88 -26.61 31.99
C GLU A 33 -43.52 -26.86 33.46
N GLU A 34 -43.36 -25.80 34.25
CA GLU A 34 -44.18 -25.57 35.46
C GLU A 34 -43.76 -24.34 36.29
N ASN A 35 -44.80 -23.63 36.74
CA ASN A 35 -44.97 -23.03 38.07
C ASN A 35 -44.07 -21.86 38.50
N ASN A 36 -44.64 -20.65 38.45
CA ASN A 36 -44.31 -19.60 39.43
C ASN A 36 -45.61 -19.12 40.12
N VAL A 37 -45.72 -19.49 41.38
CA VAL A 37 -46.78 -19.16 42.35
C VAL A 37 -46.08 -18.56 43.57
N PHE A 38 -46.44 -17.31 43.92
CA PHE A 38 -46.25 -16.58 45.20
C PHE A 38 -44.77 -16.33 45.64
N ASP A 39 -44.36 -15.18 46.20
CA ASP A 39 -44.94 -14.43 47.32
C ASP A 39 -44.60 -12.92 47.28
N ARG A 40 -45.54 -12.12 47.80
CA ARG A 40 -45.36 -10.73 48.29
C ARG A 40 -45.04 -10.76 49.79
N TYR A 41 -44.61 -9.61 50.34
CA TYR A 41 -44.25 -9.28 51.74
C TYR A 41 -42.76 -9.54 52.07
N SER A 42 -41.98 -8.67 52.72
CA SER A 42 -42.21 -7.41 53.43
C SER A 42 -40.94 -6.56 53.45
N SER A 43 -41.14 -5.26 53.53
CA SER A 43 -40.20 -4.21 53.91
C SER A 43 -39.74 -4.34 55.37
N GLU A 44 -38.44 -4.25 55.64
CA GLU A 44 -37.91 -3.81 56.94
C GLU A 44 -36.76 -2.82 56.74
N SER A 45 -36.95 -1.66 57.37
CA SER A 45 -36.09 -0.49 57.47
C SER A 45 -34.94 -0.69 58.45
N THR A 46 -33.71 -0.36 58.06
CA THR A 46 -32.58 -0.16 58.96
C THR A 46 -32.16 1.31 58.98
N GLU A 47 -32.53 2.01 60.04
CA GLU A 47 -31.75 3.14 60.56
C GLU A 47 -31.18 2.75 61.93
N GLN A 48 -29.85 2.74 62.02
CA GLN A 48 -29.13 2.82 63.29
C GLN A 48 -28.50 4.21 63.41
N PRO A 49 -28.59 4.87 64.58
CA PRO A 49 -27.70 5.96 64.94
C PRO A 49 -26.35 5.40 65.42
N GLY A 50 -25.29 6.10 65.06
CA GLY A 50 -23.92 5.80 65.47
C GLY A 50 -23.68 5.95 66.96
N ASP A 51 -22.90 5.03 67.52
CA ASP A 51 -21.63 5.29 68.22
C ASP A 51 -21.15 3.99 68.89
N SER A 52 -20.47 3.13 68.12
CA SER A 52 -19.48 2.11 68.56
C SER A 52 -19.14 1.20 67.36
N VAL A 53 -18.35 1.71 66.41
CA VAL A 53 -18.19 1.11 65.06
C VAL A 53 -17.15 -0.03 64.98
N GLU A 54 -16.35 -0.30 66.02
CA GLU A 54 -15.26 -1.28 65.87
C GLU A 54 -15.68 -2.75 66.09
N ASP A 55 -16.77 -3.06 66.81
CA ASP A 55 -17.13 -4.47 67.11
C ASP A 55 -18.23 -5.07 66.19
N TYR A 56 -19.13 -4.27 65.63
CA TYR A 56 -20.22 -4.79 64.78
C TYR A 56 -19.82 -5.08 63.32
N SER A 57 -18.80 -4.38 62.80
CA SER A 57 -18.32 -4.62 61.42
C SER A 57 -17.67 -6.01 61.29
N THR A 58 -16.96 -6.44 62.33
CA THR A 58 -16.29 -7.75 62.41
C THR A 58 -17.31 -8.89 62.48
N ILE A 59 -18.41 -8.70 63.22
CA ILE A 59 -19.50 -9.69 63.32
C ILE A 59 -20.30 -9.74 62.01
N SER A 60 -20.61 -8.60 61.39
CA SER A 60 -21.36 -8.57 60.13
C SER A 60 -20.54 -9.13 58.97
N SER A 61 -19.23 -8.88 58.94
CA SER A 61 -18.29 -9.50 57.99
C SER A 61 -18.24 -11.03 58.20
N GLY A 62 -18.17 -11.48 59.45
CA GLY A 62 -18.17 -12.91 59.77
C GLY A 62 -19.46 -13.63 59.37
N ILE A 63 -20.62 -12.97 59.48
CA ILE A 63 -21.91 -13.51 59.03
C ILE A 63 -21.96 -13.62 57.50
N GLU A 64 -21.43 -12.63 56.78
CA GLU A 64 -21.45 -12.65 55.32
C GLU A 64 -20.46 -13.67 54.74
N GLU A 65 -19.30 -13.84 55.38
CA GLU A 65 -18.33 -14.90 55.06
C GLU A 65 -18.90 -16.30 55.36
N LEU A 66 -19.65 -16.46 56.46
CA LEU A 66 -20.38 -17.69 56.77
C LEU A 66 -21.48 -17.98 55.75
N LYS A 67 -22.23 -16.97 55.28
CA LYS A 67 -23.24 -17.15 54.22
C LYS A 67 -22.61 -17.58 52.91
N GLN A 68 -21.52 -16.93 52.49
CA GLN A 68 -20.81 -17.30 51.26
C GLN A 68 -20.26 -18.72 51.34
N ASN A 69 -19.68 -19.11 52.47
CA ASN A 69 -19.19 -20.47 52.68
C ASN A 69 -20.33 -21.50 52.73
N THR A 70 -21.50 -21.14 53.26
CA THR A 70 -22.68 -22.01 53.28
C THR A 70 -23.27 -22.17 51.88
N GLN A 71 -23.30 -21.09 51.08
CA GLN A 71 -23.72 -21.11 49.68
C GLN A 71 -22.82 -22.01 48.84
N LYS A 72 -21.49 -21.86 49.00
CA LYS A 72 -20.50 -22.71 48.33
C LYS A 72 -20.66 -24.18 48.72
N GLY A 73 -20.90 -24.48 50.00
CA GLY A 73 -21.19 -25.85 50.45
C GLY A 73 -22.47 -26.44 49.83
N ARG A 74 -23.51 -25.62 49.61
CA ARG A 74 -24.74 -26.05 48.91
C ARG A 74 -24.49 -26.35 47.44
N GLU A 75 -23.65 -25.57 46.77
CA GLU A 75 -23.25 -25.79 45.38
C GLU A 75 -22.45 -27.08 45.22
N GLU A 76 -21.48 -27.33 46.12
CA GLU A 76 -20.69 -28.57 46.13
C GLU A 76 -21.57 -29.82 46.36
N ILE A 77 -22.58 -29.72 47.24
CA ILE A 77 -23.56 -30.81 47.45
C ILE A 77 -24.42 -31.03 46.20
N GLN A 78 -24.81 -29.96 45.51
CA GLN A 78 -25.60 -30.08 44.28
C GLN A 78 -24.80 -30.73 43.16
N GLU A 79 -23.51 -30.41 43.04
CA GLU A 79 -22.61 -31.07 42.10
C GLU A 79 -22.43 -32.57 42.43
N LEU A 80 -22.30 -32.92 43.72
CA LEU A 80 -22.23 -34.31 44.17
C LEU A 80 -23.53 -35.08 43.89
N LYS A 81 -24.70 -34.46 44.09
CA LYS A 81 -26.00 -35.05 43.72
C LYS A 81 -26.11 -35.32 42.22
N ASN A 82 -25.66 -34.36 41.40
CA ASN A 82 -25.66 -34.52 39.94
C ASN A 82 -24.74 -35.68 39.51
N ARG A 83 -23.54 -35.79 40.09
CA ARG A 83 -22.63 -36.91 39.83
C ARG A 83 -23.18 -38.26 40.29
N LEU A 84 -23.87 -38.30 41.43
CA LEU A 84 -24.51 -39.51 41.93
C LEU A 84 -25.62 -39.96 40.97
N LYS A 85 -26.46 -39.03 40.50
CA LYS A 85 -27.53 -39.30 39.55
C LYS A 85 -26.98 -39.81 38.21
N GLN A 86 -25.93 -39.18 37.69
CA GLN A 86 -25.23 -39.65 36.49
C GLN A 86 -24.73 -41.10 36.64
N LYS A 87 -24.15 -41.44 37.81
CA LYS A 87 -23.69 -42.81 38.08
C LYS A 87 -24.82 -43.81 38.26
N GLU A 88 -25.94 -43.38 38.85
CA GLU A 88 -27.14 -44.20 38.94
C GLU A 88 -27.71 -44.53 37.55
N ASP A 89 -27.71 -43.56 36.64
CA ASP A 89 -28.15 -43.74 35.26
C ASP A 89 -27.19 -44.65 34.47
N GLU A 90 -25.87 -44.54 34.69
CA GLU A 90 -24.87 -45.48 34.15
C GLU A 90 -25.10 -46.91 34.69
N CYS A 91 -25.40 -47.08 35.98
CA CYS A 91 -25.73 -48.38 36.55
C CYS A 91 -27.03 -48.95 35.98
N LYS A 92 -28.06 -48.12 35.73
CA LYS A 92 -29.31 -48.54 35.07
C LYS A 92 -29.06 -48.98 33.62
N GLN A 93 -28.19 -48.29 32.88
CA GLN A 93 -27.77 -48.71 31.55
C GLN A 93 -27.02 -50.06 31.59
N ILE A 94 -26.11 -50.27 32.54
CA ILE A 94 -25.39 -51.55 32.68
C ILE A 94 -26.37 -52.68 33.06
N ALA A 95 -27.32 -52.43 33.98
CA ALA A 95 -28.36 -53.39 34.35
C ALA A 95 -29.26 -53.75 33.16
N SER A 96 -29.59 -52.77 32.29
CA SER A 96 -30.35 -53.02 31.07
C SER A 96 -29.58 -53.88 30.05
N LYS A 97 -28.24 -53.72 29.96
CA LYS A 97 -27.37 -54.57 29.13
C LYS A 97 -27.25 -55.99 29.67
N LEU A 98 -27.15 -56.17 30.98
CA LEU A 98 -27.14 -57.50 31.62
C LEU A 98 -28.48 -58.26 31.51
N ASN A 99 -29.61 -57.54 31.45
CA ASN A 99 -30.92 -58.16 31.18
C ASN A 99 -31.08 -58.61 29.73
N ILE A 100 -30.33 -58.02 28.79
CA ILE A 100 -30.29 -58.48 27.39
C ILE A 100 -29.51 -59.80 27.30
N GLU A 101 -28.43 -59.97 28.06
CA GLU A 101 -27.67 -61.24 28.11
C GLU A 101 -28.41 -62.39 28.82
N LYS A 102 -29.30 -62.11 29.78
CA LYS A 102 -30.16 -63.14 30.39
C LYS A 102 -31.22 -63.71 29.45
N SER A 103 -31.56 -63.02 28.35
CA SER A 103 -32.50 -63.53 27.36
C SER A 103 -31.87 -64.50 26.34
N PHE A 104 -30.57 -64.79 26.45
CA PHE A 104 -29.83 -65.60 25.48
C PHE A 104 -29.15 -66.86 26.04
N ASN A 105 -29.30 -67.18 27.33
CA ASN A 105 -28.66 -68.35 27.94
C ASN A 105 -29.62 -69.16 28.84
N ASP A 106 -30.55 -69.87 28.20
CA ASP A 106 -31.14 -71.10 28.73
C ASP A 106 -30.52 -72.29 27.97
N SER A 107 -29.31 -72.71 28.35
CA SER A 107 -28.80 -74.07 28.10
C SER A 107 -27.45 -74.31 28.79
N TYR A 108 -27.51 -75.02 29.92
CA TYR A 108 -26.54 -75.94 30.55
C TYR A 108 -25.06 -75.53 30.83
N ASP A 109 -24.72 -75.64 32.12
CA ASP A 109 -23.47 -76.12 32.74
C ASP A 109 -22.13 -75.83 32.04
N GLU A 110 -21.43 -74.75 32.48
CA GLU A 110 -19.98 -74.62 32.35
C GLU A 110 -19.39 -73.62 33.39
N PRO A 111 -18.08 -73.71 33.72
CA PRO A 111 -17.49 -73.12 34.92
C PRO A 111 -17.32 -71.60 34.82
N ILE A 112 -17.39 -70.93 35.98
CA ILE A 112 -17.36 -69.48 36.15
C ILE A 112 -16.16 -68.86 35.39
N ASN A 113 -16.48 -68.12 34.33
CA ASN A 113 -15.54 -67.40 33.48
C ASN A 113 -14.84 -66.28 34.27
N GLU A 114 -13.52 -66.17 34.13
CA GLU A 114 -12.66 -65.19 34.80
C GLU A 114 -13.07 -63.73 34.52
N ASN A 115 -13.77 -63.48 33.40
CA ASN A 115 -14.34 -62.18 33.07
C ASN A 115 -15.52 -61.78 33.97
N ASP A 116 -16.33 -62.72 34.43
CA ASP A 116 -17.44 -62.45 35.36
C ASP A 116 -16.94 -62.12 36.77
N LEU A 117 -15.82 -62.73 37.18
CA LEU A 117 -15.15 -62.35 38.43
C LEU A 117 -14.56 -60.94 38.34
N ARG A 118 -13.91 -60.58 37.23
CA ARG A 118 -13.40 -59.21 37.01
C ARG A 118 -14.52 -58.17 36.96
N HIS A 119 -15.68 -58.52 36.40
CA HIS A 119 -16.83 -57.63 36.36
C HIS A 119 -17.47 -57.43 37.74
N LYS A 120 -17.57 -58.49 38.55
CA LYS A 120 -18.01 -58.41 39.95
C LYS A 120 -17.05 -57.62 40.84
N VAL A 121 -15.74 -57.75 40.64
CA VAL A 121 -14.73 -56.96 41.37
C VAL A 121 -14.80 -55.48 40.99
N LYS A 122 -15.02 -55.15 39.70
CA LYS A 122 -15.24 -53.76 39.27
C LYS A 122 -16.50 -53.16 39.89
N LEU A 123 -17.62 -53.87 39.85
CA LEU A 123 -18.89 -53.47 40.47
C LEU A 123 -18.77 -53.30 41.99
N SER A 124 -18.00 -54.18 42.65
CA SER A 124 -17.70 -54.03 44.09
C SER A 124 -16.87 -52.78 44.37
N SER A 125 -15.86 -52.48 43.54
CA SER A 125 -15.05 -51.27 43.69
C SER A 125 -15.86 -49.98 43.44
N GLU A 126 -16.85 -50.02 42.55
CA GLU A 126 -17.77 -48.92 42.31
C GLU A 126 -18.80 -48.76 43.42
N ALA A 127 -19.31 -49.86 43.98
CA ALA A 127 -20.17 -49.84 45.15
C ALA A 127 -19.45 -49.25 46.38
N ASP A 128 -18.16 -49.53 46.55
CA ASP A 128 -17.35 -48.95 47.63
C ASP A 128 -17.06 -47.46 47.39
N LYS A 129 -16.86 -47.03 46.14
CA LYS A 129 -16.78 -45.60 45.78
C LYS A 129 -18.09 -44.86 46.06
N ILE A 130 -19.23 -45.48 45.75
CA ILE A 130 -20.56 -44.91 46.05
C ILE A 130 -20.76 -44.81 47.57
N ARG A 131 -20.37 -45.84 48.34
CA ARG A 131 -20.40 -45.78 49.81
C ARG A 131 -19.50 -44.67 50.37
N GLN A 132 -18.30 -44.47 49.82
CA GLN A 132 -17.44 -43.35 50.21
C GLN A 132 -18.07 -41.99 49.89
N LEU A 133 -18.72 -41.85 48.73
CA LEU A 133 -19.40 -40.61 48.36
C LEU A 133 -20.62 -40.33 49.26
N MET A 134 -21.40 -41.37 49.60
CA MET A 134 -22.52 -41.23 50.54
C MET A 134 -22.05 -40.89 51.96
N SER A 135 -20.92 -41.45 52.40
CA SER A 135 -20.30 -41.09 53.69
C SER A 135 -19.85 -39.62 53.70
N LYS A 136 -19.21 -39.14 52.63
CA LYS A 136 -18.82 -37.73 52.50
C LYS A 136 -20.03 -36.79 52.47
N LEU A 137 -21.08 -37.16 51.75
CA LEU A 137 -22.34 -36.40 51.71
C LEU A 137 -22.99 -36.30 53.10
N SER A 138 -23.05 -37.41 53.83
CA SER A 138 -23.58 -37.42 55.19
C SER A 138 -22.76 -36.57 56.16
N THR A 139 -21.43 -36.53 55.98
CA THR A 139 -20.54 -35.70 56.80
C THR A 139 -20.75 -34.21 56.50
N ALA A 140 -20.88 -33.84 55.22
CA ALA A 140 -21.17 -32.47 54.79
C ALA A 140 -22.56 -31.99 55.27
N GLN A 141 -23.58 -32.86 55.26
CA GLN A 141 -24.90 -32.54 55.81
C GLN A 141 -24.86 -32.24 57.31
N LYS A 142 -24.13 -33.04 58.10
CA LYS A 142 -23.95 -32.78 59.53
C LYS A 142 -23.22 -31.46 59.80
N GLU A 143 -22.27 -31.09 58.95
CA GLU A 143 -21.54 -29.82 59.09
C GLU A 143 -22.41 -28.60 58.78
N ILE A 144 -23.32 -28.71 57.80
CA ILE A 144 -24.32 -27.68 57.50
C ILE A 144 -25.33 -27.56 58.64
N GLU A 145 -25.86 -28.67 59.17
CA GLU A 145 -26.77 -28.63 60.32
C GLU A 145 -26.12 -27.96 61.54
N LEU A 146 -24.83 -28.19 61.78
CA LEU A 146 -24.08 -27.52 62.84
C LEU A 146 -23.95 -26.01 62.58
N LYS A 147 -23.64 -25.61 61.34
CA LYS A 147 -23.52 -24.20 60.94
C LYS A 147 -24.85 -23.45 60.99
N ASP A 148 -25.94 -24.08 60.56
CA ASP A 148 -27.29 -23.52 60.67
C ASP A 148 -27.69 -23.32 62.13
N LYS A 149 -27.32 -24.26 63.02
CA LYS A 149 -27.51 -24.10 64.48
C LYS A 149 -26.76 -22.89 65.05
N ILE A 150 -25.52 -22.68 64.62
CA ILE A 150 -24.71 -21.53 65.03
C ILE A 150 -25.31 -20.22 64.51
N ILE A 151 -25.82 -20.20 63.28
CA ILE A 151 -26.50 -19.02 62.71
C ILE A 151 -27.77 -18.69 63.50
N ASP A 152 -28.56 -19.69 63.88
CA ASP A 152 -29.77 -19.46 64.68
C ASP A 152 -29.47 -18.98 66.11
N ASP A 153 -28.41 -19.48 66.74
CA ASP A 153 -27.95 -18.98 68.05
C ASP A 153 -27.43 -17.53 67.95
N LEU A 154 -26.73 -17.18 66.87
CA LEU A 154 -26.30 -15.81 66.61
C LEU A 154 -27.50 -14.88 66.34
N ARG A 155 -28.51 -15.33 65.59
CA ARG A 155 -29.75 -14.58 65.36
C ARG A 155 -30.50 -14.33 66.67
N ARG A 156 -30.60 -15.34 67.53
CA ARG A 156 -31.20 -15.18 68.86
C ARG A 156 -30.44 -14.16 69.69
N THR A 157 -29.12 -14.20 69.69
CA THR A 157 -28.26 -13.28 70.45
C THR A 157 -28.41 -11.83 69.96
N ILE A 158 -28.51 -11.62 68.65
CA ILE A 158 -28.78 -10.31 68.04
C ILE A 158 -30.18 -9.80 68.44
N GLU A 159 -31.18 -10.68 68.45
CA GLU A 159 -32.55 -10.32 68.82
C GLU A 159 -32.67 -9.99 70.32
N THR A 160 -31.94 -10.68 71.22
CA THR A 160 -31.86 -10.29 72.63
C THR A 160 -31.15 -8.95 72.82
N GLN A 161 -30.09 -8.65 72.06
CA GLN A 161 -29.42 -7.35 72.08
C GLN A 161 -30.32 -6.22 71.55
N LYS A 162 -31.07 -6.48 70.46
CA LYS A 162 -32.04 -5.53 69.88
C LYS A 162 -33.15 -5.19 70.89
N ASN A 163 -33.65 -6.19 71.60
CA ASN A 163 -34.69 -5.99 72.61
C ASN A 163 -34.17 -5.25 73.87
N ALA A 164 -32.90 -5.44 74.26
CA ALA A 164 -32.28 -4.70 75.37
C ALA A 164 -32.13 -3.18 75.05
N VAL A 165 -31.88 -2.81 73.80
CA VAL A 165 -31.79 -1.42 73.32
C VAL A 165 -33.16 -0.74 73.23
N ILE A 166 -34.23 -1.51 73.03
CA ILE A 166 -35.60 -0.98 73.01
C ILE A 166 -36.11 -0.68 74.43
N THR A 167 -35.72 -1.49 75.43
CA THR A 167 -36.10 -1.26 76.83
C THR A 167 -35.44 -0.04 77.48
N THR A 168 -34.26 0.40 77.03
CA THR A 168 -33.59 1.61 77.54
C THR A 168 -34.13 2.92 76.94
N LYS A 169 -34.94 2.86 75.87
CA LYS A 169 -35.53 4.05 75.22
C LYS A 169 -36.89 4.50 75.77
N LYS A 170 -37.51 3.76 76.70
CA LYS A 170 -38.85 4.10 77.24
C LYS A 170 -38.86 5.19 78.33
N ASP A 171 -37.71 5.64 78.84
CA ASP A 171 -37.65 6.60 79.96
C ASP A 171 -37.20 8.03 79.63
N VAL A 172 -37.04 8.41 78.35
CA VAL A 172 -36.64 9.80 78.01
C VAL A 172 -37.79 10.62 77.42
N ILE A 173 -38.31 11.48 78.30
CA ILE A 173 -39.36 12.47 78.12
C ILE A 173 -39.15 13.36 76.88
N VAL A 174 -40.26 13.54 76.16
CA VAL A 174 -40.53 14.45 75.05
C VAL A 174 -39.88 15.84 75.23
N ARG A 175 -38.89 16.17 74.39
CA ARG A 175 -38.55 17.56 74.03
C ARG A 175 -38.74 17.75 72.53
N LYS A 176 -39.48 18.80 72.15
CA LYS A 176 -39.67 19.20 70.74
C LYS A 176 -38.32 19.26 70.03
N PRO A 177 -38.20 18.71 68.80
CA PRO A 177 -36.94 18.70 68.08
C PRO A 177 -36.55 20.13 67.74
N CYS A 178 -35.29 20.51 68.03
CA CYS A 178 -34.80 21.82 67.64
C CYS A 178 -34.76 21.92 66.10
N THR A 179 -34.85 23.13 65.55
CA THR A 179 -34.91 23.39 64.09
C THR A 179 -33.79 22.69 63.31
N LYS A 180 -32.62 22.46 63.92
CA LYS A 180 -31.52 21.69 63.33
C LYS A 180 -31.87 20.20 63.13
N CYS A 181 -32.56 19.57 64.09
CA CYS A 181 -33.01 18.18 63.96
C CYS A 181 -34.14 18.03 62.92
N SER A 182 -35.04 19.03 62.81
CA SER A 182 -36.09 19.00 61.77
C SER A 182 -35.51 19.15 60.35
N VAL A 183 -34.47 19.98 60.17
CA VAL A 183 -33.75 20.08 58.89
C VAL A 183 -33.00 18.79 58.56
N LEU A 184 -32.39 18.14 59.56
CA LEU A 184 -31.71 16.86 59.37
C LEU A 184 -32.70 15.73 59.03
N LEU A 185 -33.87 15.69 59.68
CA LEU A 185 -34.94 14.74 59.35
C LEU A 185 -35.44 14.92 57.91
N LYS A 186 -35.68 16.17 57.47
CA LYS A 186 -36.07 16.42 56.07
C LYS A 186 -34.98 16.03 55.07
N LYS A 187 -33.71 16.21 55.42
CA LYS A 187 -32.58 15.76 54.58
C LYS A 187 -32.50 14.22 54.54
N LEU A 188 -32.76 13.56 55.66
CA LEU A 188 -32.77 12.11 55.77
C LEU A 188 -33.91 11.49 54.96
N GLU A 189 -35.13 12.04 55.08
CA GLU A 189 -36.28 11.68 54.24
C GLU A 189 -36.00 11.92 52.75
N GLY A 190 -35.37 13.05 52.41
CA GLY A 190 -34.93 13.34 51.03
C GLY A 190 -33.94 12.31 50.49
N SER A 191 -32.92 11.95 51.29
CA SER A 191 -31.96 10.91 50.92
C SER A 191 -32.59 9.52 50.84
N GLN A 192 -33.58 9.22 51.68
CA GLN A 192 -34.28 7.95 51.67
C GLN A 192 -35.15 7.80 50.42
N ASN A 193 -35.84 8.87 50.00
CA ASN A 193 -36.58 8.90 48.75
C ASN A 193 -35.67 8.75 47.53
N GLN A 194 -34.51 9.42 47.51
CA GLN A 194 -33.50 9.22 46.47
C GLN A 194 -33.00 7.77 46.42
N LEU A 195 -32.84 7.12 47.56
CA LEU A 195 -32.39 5.73 47.61
C LEU A 195 -33.46 4.76 47.07
N TYR A 196 -34.74 5.02 47.34
CA TYR A 196 -35.84 4.26 46.73
C TYR A 196 -35.94 4.47 45.22
N GLU A 197 -35.77 5.71 44.73
CA GLU A 197 -35.71 6.00 43.29
C GLU A 197 -34.56 5.24 42.61
N VAL A 198 -33.37 5.24 43.23
CA VAL A 198 -32.21 4.49 42.72
C VAL A 198 -32.48 2.99 42.72
N GLN A 199 -33.12 2.44 43.76
CA GLN A 199 -33.49 1.02 43.80
C GLN A 199 -34.51 0.65 42.72
N GLU A 200 -35.49 1.51 42.45
CA GLU A 200 -36.48 1.29 41.39
C GLU A 200 -35.83 1.35 40.00
N VAL A 201 -34.92 2.30 39.77
CA VAL A 201 -34.14 2.38 38.53
C VAL A 201 -33.27 1.12 38.36
N LEU A 202 -32.64 0.64 39.42
CA LEU A 202 -31.78 -0.55 39.38
C LEU A 202 -32.58 -1.84 39.13
N ALA A 203 -33.79 -1.93 39.66
CA ALA A 203 -34.73 -3.01 39.35
C ALA A 203 -35.19 -2.97 37.88
N LYS A 204 -35.52 -1.77 37.35
CA LYS A 204 -35.86 -1.59 35.92
C LYS A 204 -34.70 -1.99 35.02
N GLN A 205 -33.49 -1.50 35.29
CA GLN A 205 -32.28 -1.85 34.53
C GLN A 205 -31.95 -3.34 34.60
N THR A 206 -32.18 -4.00 35.73
CA THR A 206 -31.98 -5.45 35.87
C THR A 206 -32.97 -6.23 35.01
N ASN A 207 -34.23 -5.79 34.94
CA ASN A 207 -35.23 -6.39 34.06
C ASN A 207 -34.90 -6.19 32.58
N GLU A 208 -34.50 -4.98 32.18
CA GLU A 208 -34.04 -4.70 30.81
C GLU A 208 -32.82 -5.53 30.44
N MET A 209 -31.85 -5.68 31.36
CA MET A 209 -30.67 -6.52 31.15
C MET A 209 -31.04 -8.00 30.96
N ASN A 210 -32.04 -8.49 31.69
CA ASN A 210 -32.54 -9.85 31.54
C ASN A 210 -33.30 -10.03 30.21
N GLN A 211 -34.06 -9.02 29.77
CA GLN A 211 -34.67 -9.00 28.44
C GLN A 211 -33.61 -9.03 27.34
N TYR A 212 -32.60 -8.14 27.40
CA TYR A 212 -31.50 -8.14 26.44
C TYR A 212 -30.72 -9.45 26.44
N LYS A 213 -30.51 -10.10 27.58
CA LYS A 213 -29.89 -11.44 27.64
C LYS A 213 -30.75 -12.49 26.95
N SER A 214 -32.07 -12.44 27.12
CA SER A 214 -33.00 -13.34 26.44
C SER A 214 -32.99 -13.11 24.93
N GLU A 215 -33.07 -11.86 24.47
CA GLU A 215 -32.97 -11.49 23.06
C GLU A 215 -31.64 -11.93 22.46
N LEU A 216 -30.53 -11.71 23.16
CA LEU A 216 -29.20 -12.11 22.70
C LEU A 216 -29.08 -13.64 22.59
N SER A 217 -29.74 -14.40 23.48
CA SER A 217 -29.85 -15.85 23.35
C SER A 217 -30.63 -16.24 22.09
N THR A 218 -31.79 -15.61 21.84
CA THR A 218 -32.59 -15.90 20.63
C THR A 218 -31.85 -15.55 19.35
N LEU A 219 -31.16 -14.41 19.29
CA LEU A 219 -30.34 -14.00 18.16
C LEU A 219 -29.17 -14.96 17.95
N LYS A 220 -28.58 -15.50 19.02
CA LYS A 220 -27.51 -16.49 18.92
C LYS A 220 -28.02 -17.80 18.31
N ASP A 221 -29.22 -18.23 18.69
CA ASP A 221 -29.87 -19.41 18.12
C ASP A 221 -30.25 -19.21 16.65
N GLU A 222 -30.77 -18.03 16.29
CA GLU A 222 -31.03 -17.66 14.90
C GLU A 222 -29.76 -17.62 14.06
N ASN A 223 -28.67 -17.06 14.59
CA ASN A 223 -27.39 -17.01 13.89
C ASN A 223 -26.80 -18.41 13.70
N LEU A 224 -27.00 -19.31 14.66
CA LEU A 224 -26.64 -20.72 14.51
C LEU A 224 -27.47 -21.41 13.41
N LYS A 225 -28.78 -21.15 13.34
CA LYS A 225 -29.64 -21.66 12.25
C LYS A 225 -29.19 -21.14 10.89
N LEU A 226 -28.97 -19.83 10.77
CA LEU A 226 -28.49 -19.21 9.52
C LEU A 226 -27.13 -19.76 9.10
N LYS A 227 -26.23 -20.02 10.06
CA LYS A 227 -24.94 -20.64 9.78
C LYS A 227 -25.10 -22.06 9.21
N ASN A 228 -26.02 -22.84 9.78
CA ASN A 228 -26.31 -24.19 9.29
C ASN A 228 -26.96 -24.16 7.89
N GLU A 229 -27.90 -23.24 7.66
CA GLU A 229 -28.51 -23.03 6.33
C GLU A 229 -27.47 -22.60 5.30
N ASN A 230 -26.51 -21.74 5.68
CA ASN A 230 -25.45 -21.30 4.78
C ASN A 230 -24.49 -22.44 4.41
N GLU A 231 -24.15 -23.33 5.36
CA GLU A 231 -23.38 -24.54 5.06
C GLU A 231 -24.16 -25.53 4.16
N ASP A 232 -25.47 -25.68 4.37
CA ASP A 232 -26.33 -26.48 3.48
C ASP A 232 -26.40 -25.88 2.07
N LEU A 233 -26.54 -24.55 1.96
CA LEU A 233 -26.52 -23.84 0.68
C LEU A 233 -25.16 -23.93 -0.02
N LYS A 234 -24.04 -23.86 0.71
CA LYS A 234 -22.70 -24.09 0.13
C LYS A 234 -22.57 -25.51 -0.40
N THR A 235 -23.08 -26.49 0.34
CA THR A 235 -23.08 -27.89 -0.08
C THR A 235 -23.89 -28.06 -1.37
N LYS A 236 -25.10 -27.50 -1.42
CA LYS A 236 -25.94 -27.48 -2.63
C LYS A 236 -25.30 -26.73 -3.80
N LEU A 237 -24.59 -25.64 -3.54
CA LEU A 237 -23.87 -24.88 -4.56
C LEU A 237 -22.69 -25.69 -5.11
N MET A 238 -21.96 -26.38 -4.25
CA MET A 238 -20.88 -27.28 -4.64
C MET A 238 -21.43 -28.46 -5.45
N GLU A 239 -22.54 -29.06 -5.04
CA GLU A 239 -23.24 -30.09 -5.81
C GLU A 239 -23.72 -29.57 -7.18
N ALA A 240 -24.25 -28.35 -7.25
CA ALA A 240 -24.66 -27.72 -8.50
C ALA A 240 -23.44 -27.44 -9.40
N GLN A 241 -22.33 -26.98 -8.84
CA GLN A 241 -21.07 -26.78 -9.57
C GLN A 241 -20.48 -28.09 -10.08
N ILE A 242 -20.53 -29.16 -9.28
CA ILE A 242 -20.13 -30.51 -9.69
C ILE A 242 -21.05 -31.00 -10.80
N LYS A 243 -22.38 -30.81 -10.69
CA LYS A 243 -23.33 -31.15 -11.77
C LYS A 243 -23.00 -30.37 -13.05
N ILE A 244 -22.75 -29.06 -12.96
CA ILE A 244 -22.37 -28.23 -14.11
C ILE A 244 -21.04 -28.69 -14.72
N SER A 245 -20.06 -29.04 -13.88
CA SER A 245 -18.74 -29.51 -14.34
C SER A 245 -18.78 -30.90 -14.95
N ASN A 246 -19.71 -31.75 -14.50
CA ASN A 246 -19.96 -33.10 -15.03
C ASN A 246 -20.93 -33.11 -16.22
N TYR A 247 -21.54 -31.97 -16.57
CA TYR A 247 -22.27 -31.82 -17.83
C TYR A 247 -21.26 -31.67 -18.97
N GLU A 248 -20.72 -32.80 -19.44
CA GLU A 248 -20.01 -32.86 -20.71
C GLU A 248 -20.98 -32.50 -21.86
N LYS A 249 -20.63 -31.43 -22.58
CA LYS A 249 -21.20 -31.03 -23.89
C LYS A 249 -22.72 -30.82 -23.91
N TYR A 250 -23.13 -29.55 -23.82
CA TYR A 250 -24.34 -29.14 -24.53
C TYR A 250 -24.19 -29.55 -26.02
N PRO A 251 -25.17 -30.23 -26.62
CA PRO A 251 -25.19 -30.37 -28.07
C PRO A 251 -25.23 -28.96 -28.66
N ASN A 252 -24.36 -28.66 -29.62
CA ASN A 252 -24.34 -27.40 -30.37
C ASN A 252 -25.57 -27.22 -31.29
N GLU A 253 -26.76 -27.66 -30.86
CA GLU A 253 -28.00 -27.69 -31.66
C GLU A 253 -29.21 -27.08 -30.93
N LEU A 254 -29.01 -26.31 -29.86
CA LEU A 254 -30.08 -25.48 -29.28
C LEU A 254 -30.17 -24.13 -30.01
N THR A 255 -30.52 -24.20 -31.29
CA THR A 255 -30.84 -23.01 -32.09
C THR A 255 -32.16 -22.41 -31.56
N VAL A 256 -32.08 -21.27 -30.87
CA VAL A 256 -33.28 -20.53 -30.46
C VAL A 256 -33.85 -19.88 -31.71
N THR A 257 -34.89 -20.48 -32.28
CA THR A 257 -35.57 -19.97 -33.48
C THR A 257 -36.66 -18.98 -33.10
N ALA A 258 -36.85 -17.95 -33.93
CA ALA A 258 -37.88 -16.91 -33.74
C ALA A 258 -39.30 -17.49 -33.55
N SER A 259 -39.58 -18.65 -34.15
CA SER A 259 -40.82 -19.41 -34.01
C SER A 259 -41.13 -19.90 -32.59
N ILE A 260 -40.11 -20.15 -31.75
CA ILE A 260 -40.31 -20.60 -30.36
C ILE A 260 -40.77 -19.43 -29.48
N ILE A 261 -40.29 -18.22 -29.75
CA ILE A 261 -40.60 -17.03 -28.97
C ILE A 261 -41.99 -16.47 -29.30
N GLN A 262 -42.40 -16.51 -30.58
CA GLN A 262 -43.74 -16.08 -31.02
C GLN A 262 -44.89 -16.90 -30.39
N GLY A 263 -44.60 -18.07 -29.80
CA GLY A 263 -45.56 -18.90 -29.06
C GLY A 263 -45.64 -18.60 -27.56
N LEU A 264 -44.73 -17.79 -27.01
CA LEU A 264 -44.75 -17.39 -25.60
C LEU A 264 -45.59 -16.11 -25.47
N SER A 265 -46.56 -16.11 -24.56
CA SER A 265 -47.44 -14.97 -24.30
C SER A 265 -46.71 -13.83 -23.57
N LEU A 266 -45.65 -13.32 -24.16
CA LEU A 266 -44.83 -12.23 -23.63
C LEU A 266 -45.45 -10.89 -23.99
N ASP A 267 -45.08 -9.85 -23.24
CA ASP A 267 -45.41 -8.49 -23.64
C ASP A 267 -44.72 -8.14 -24.97
N LYS A 268 -45.44 -7.42 -25.84
CA LYS A 268 -44.99 -7.13 -27.22
C LYS A 268 -43.67 -6.39 -27.27
N SER A 269 -43.38 -5.55 -26.26
CA SER A 269 -42.10 -4.85 -26.19
C SER A 269 -40.94 -5.81 -25.94
N LEU A 270 -41.10 -6.73 -24.98
CA LEU A 270 -40.08 -7.73 -24.65
C LEU A 270 -39.92 -8.77 -25.76
N GLU A 271 -41.03 -9.19 -26.37
CA GLU A 271 -41.04 -10.12 -27.50
C GLU A 271 -40.21 -9.56 -28.68
N ASN A 272 -40.44 -8.31 -29.07
CA ASN A 272 -39.68 -7.66 -30.15
C ASN A 272 -38.18 -7.53 -29.82
N ASP A 273 -37.83 -7.23 -28.58
CA ASP A 273 -36.43 -7.14 -28.18
C ASP A 273 -35.71 -8.49 -28.22
N ILE A 274 -36.41 -9.56 -27.81
CA ILE A 274 -35.90 -10.92 -27.88
C ILE A 274 -35.75 -11.36 -29.35
N LEU A 275 -36.73 -11.06 -30.20
CA LEU A 275 -36.66 -11.33 -31.64
C LEU A 275 -35.48 -10.61 -32.30
N ASN A 276 -35.24 -9.34 -31.98
CA ASN A 276 -34.10 -8.58 -32.47
C ASN A 276 -32.75 -9.22 -32.07
N ILE A 277 -32.65 -9.79 -30.86
CA ILE A 277 -31.44 -10.49 -30.40
C ILE A 277 -31.25 -11.82 -31.16
N ILE A 278 -32.35 -12.53 -31.44
CA ILE A 278 -32.34 -13.79 -32.19
C ILE A 278 -31.95 -13.57 -33.65
N GLU A 279 -32.51 -12.55 -34.28
CA GLU A 279 -32.26 -12.20 -35.70
C GLU A 279 -30.86 -11.62 -35.93
N HIS A 280 -30.12 -11.28 -34.88
CA HIS A 280 -28.78 -10.72 -35.02
C HIS A 280 -27.77 -11.76 -35.53
N GLU A 281 -27.34 -11.64 -36.79
CA GLU A 281 -26.52 -12.65 -37.48
C GLU A 281 -25.12 -12.89 -36.89
N HIS A 282 -24.53 -11.89 -36.24
CA HIS A 282 -23.15 -11.95 -35.76
C HIS A 282 -22.98 -12.47 -34.31
N LEU A 283 -24.09 -12.69 -33.59
CA LEU A 283 -24.03 -13.26 -32.25
C LEU A 283 -23.97 -14.79 -32.32
N MET A 284 -23.00 -15.38 -31.62
CA MET A 284 -22.98 -16.83 -31.39
C MET A 284 -24.22 -17.23 -30.57
N GLU A 285 -24.75 -18.44 -30.76
CA GLU A 285 -26.00 -18.87 -30.11
C GLU A 285 -25.96 -18.80 -28.58
N THR A 286 -24.82 -19.14 -27.97
CA THR A 286 -24.60 -19.00 -26.53
C THR A 286 -24.72 -17.54 -26.07
N SER A 287 -24.19 -16.61 -26.86
CA SER A 287 -24.30 -15.17 -26.59
C SER A 287 -25.73 -14.64 -26.82
N LYS A 288 -26.47 -15.19 -27.79
CA LYS A 288 -27.89 -14.86 -27.98
C LYS A 288 -28.71 -15.24 -26.75
N VAL A 289 -28.55 -16.47 -26.26
CA VAL A 289 -29.23 -16.93 -25.03
C VAL A 289 -28.91 -16.03 -23.85
N GLN A 290 -27.63 -15.69 -23.64
CA GLN A 290 -27.22 -14.80 -22.55
C GLN A 290 -27.80 -13.38 -22.68
N CYS A 291 -27.86 -12.84 -23.90
CA CYS A 291 -28.46 -11.52 -24.15
C CYS A 291 -29.97 -11.54 -23.91
N ILE A 292 -30.67 -12.61 -24.33
CA ILE A 292 -32.10 -12.81 -24.08
C ILE A 292 -32.38 -12.86 -22.57
N PHE A 293 -31.62 -13.67 -21.81
CA PHE A 293 -31.77 -13.72 -20.35
C PHE A 293 -31.54 -12.36 -19.69
N THR A 294 -30.51 -11.64 -20.13
CA THR A 294 -30.21 -10.30 -19.61
C THR A 294 -31.33 -9.32 -19.92
N ARG A 295 -31.95 -9.42 -21.10
CA ARG A 295 -33.06 -8.55 -21.51
C ARG A 295 -34.33 -8.85 -20.73
N ILE A 296 -34.64 -10.13 -20.51
CA ILE A 296 -35.77 -10.56 -19.68
C ILE A 296 -35.58 -10.09 -18.23
N ALA A 297 -34.39 -10.31 -17.66
CA ALA A 297 -34.08 -9.88 -16.29
C ALA A 297 -34.29 -8.38 -16.11
N LYS A 298 -33.77 -7.58 -17.05
CA LYS A 298 -33.94 -6.12 -17.05
C LYS A 298 -35.41 -5.70 -17.19
N TYR A 299 -36.17 -6.35 -18.07
CA TYR A 299 -37.59 -6.05 -18.23
C TYR A 299 -38.40 -6.33 -16.95
N VAL A 300 -38.12 -7.44 -16.26
CA VAL A 300 -38.77 -7.78 -14.98
C VAL A 300 -38.39 -6.79 -13.89
N GLU A 301 -37.13 -6.34 -13.85
CA GLU A 301 -36.67 -5.31 -12.92
C GLU A 301 -37.37 -3.97 -13.16
N ASP A 302 -37.46 -3.54 -14.42
CA ASP A 302 -38.15 -2.30 -14.82
C ASP A 302 -39.65 -2.36 -14.45
N ASP A 303 -40.33 -3.50 -14.69
CA ASP A 303 -41.74 -3.69 -14.33
C ASP A 303 -41.96 -3.70 -12.81
N HIS A 304 -41.05 -4.31 -12.05
CA HIS A 304 -41.09 -4.30 -10.59
C HIS A 304 -41.00 -2.87 -10.02
N ILE A 305 -40.06 -2.07 -10.54
CA ILE A 305 -39.90 -0.66 -10.16
C ILE A 305 -41.18 0.14 -10.48
N MET A 306 -41.79 -0.10 -11.65
CA MET A 306 -43.03 0.56 -12.05
C MET A 306 -44.21 0.20 -11.12
N LEU A 307 -44.37 -1.09 -10.79
CA LEU A 307 -45.39 -1.58 -9.87
C LEU A 307 -45.22 -1.02 -8.46
N GLU A 308 -43.99 -0.98 -7.95
CA GLU A 308 -43.70 -0.40 -6.64
C GLU A 308 -44.03 1.10 -6.61
N GLY A 309 -43.74 1.82 -7.71
CA GLY A 309 -44.15 3.20 -7.90
C GLY A 309 -45.67 3.40 -7.83
N LYS A 310 -46.44 2.56 -8.53
CA LYS A 310 -47.92 2.59 -8.48
C LYS A 310 -48.47 2.29 -7.09
N ILE A 311 -47.86 1.34 -6.36
CA ILE A 311 -48.26 1.02 -4.98
C ILE A 311 -48.00 2.21 -4.04
N LYS A 312 -46.84 2.86 -4.17
CA LYS A 312 -46.51 4.07 -3.38
C LYS A 312 -47.50 5.20 -3.67
N GLN A 313 -47.83 5.41 -4.94
CA GLN A 313 -48.83 6.40 -5.35
C GLN A 313 -50.20 6.09 -4.74
N ALA A 314 -50.70 4.85 -4.87
CA ALA A 314 -52.00 4.45 -4.33
C ALA A 314 -52.07 4.59 -2.80
N LYS A 315 -50.97 4.30 -2.07
CA LYS A 315 -50.90 4.55 -0.62
C LYS A 315 -50.99 6.03 -0.28
N SER A 316 -50.34 6.90 -1.07
CA SER A 316 -50.40 8.34 -0.86
C SER A 316 -51.82 8.89 -1.12
N GLU A 317 -52.49 8.40 -2.17
CA GLU A 317 -53.87 8.77 -2.50
C GLU A 317 -54.84 8.33 -1.40
N LEU A 318 -54.68 7.13 -0.86
CA LEU A 318 -55.50 6.63 0.24
C LEU A 318 -55.29 7.45 1.53
N ALA A 319 -54.06 7.85 1.83
CA ALA A 319 -53.77 8.74 2.95
C ALA A 319 -54.41 10.12 2.76
N ALA A 320 -54.34 10.69 1.55
CA ALA A 320 -54.97 11.96 1.23
C ALA A 320 -56.51 11.90 1.33
N GLN A 321 -57.13 10.83 0.81
CA GLN A 321 -58.58 10.60 0.96
C GLN A 321 -59.00 10.48 2.42
N ARG A 322 -58.20 9.79 3.25
CA ARG A 322 -58.47 9.63 4.68
C ARG A 322 -58.37 10.96 5.43
N SER A 323 -57.41 11.81 5.05
CA SER A 323 -57.31 13.19 5.56
C SER A 323 -58.54 14.01 5.20
N LEU A 324 -58.91 14.05 3.92
CA LEU A 324 -60.10 14.77 3.45
C LEU A 324 -61.38 14.30 4.14
N PHE A 325 -61.52 13.01 4.37
CA PHE A 325 -62.66 12.44 5.09
C PHE A 325 -62.67 12.82 6.58
N ASN A 326 -61.50 12.85 7.22
CA ASN A 326 -61.37 13.33 8.60
C ASN A 326 -61.67 14.83 8.70
N ASP A 327 -61.21 15.65 7.75
CA ASP A 327 -61.50 17.08 7.70
C ASP A 327 -63.00 17.33 7.51
N PHE A 328 -63.64 16.53 6.65
CA PHE A 328 -65.10 16.54 6.48
C PHE A 328 -65.84 16.17 7.76
N LEU A 329 -65.47 15.05 8.42
CA LEU A 329 -66.11 14.64 9.67
C LEU A 329 -65.89 15.62 10.82
N THR A 330 -64.67 16.18 10.91
CA THR A 330 -64.35 17.21 11.90
C THR A 330 -65.21 18.44 11.67
N SER A 331 -65.34 18.90 10.42
CA SER A 331 -66.19 20.02 10.05
C SER A 331 -67.67 19.76 10.34
N LEU A 332 -68.17 18.58 9.96
CA LEU A 332 -69.55 18.17 10.21
C LEU A 332 -69.84 18.07 11.72
N SER A 333 -68.90 17.52 12.49
CA SER A 333 -69.03 17.34 13.93
C SER A 333 -68.99 18.66 14.70
N ILE A 334 -68.16 19.61 14.26
CA ILE A 334 -68.18 20.97 14.79
C ILE A 334 -69.55 21.62 14.53
N ILE A 335 -70.11 21.44 13.33
CA ILE A 335 -71.43 21.99 12.97
C ILE A 335 -72.56 21.37 13.81
N VAL A 336 -72.49 20.09 14.15
CA VAL A 336 -73.59 19.35 14.81
C VAL A 336 -73.48 19.33 16.35
N GLU A 337 -72.27 19.21 16.90
CA GLU A 337 -72.06 18.98 18.34
C GLU A 337 -71.01 19.92 18.99
N ASP A 338 -70.52 20.95 18.28
CA ASP A 338 -69.47 21.91 18.73
C ASP A 338 -68.17 21.23 19.24
N THR A 339 -67.99 19.94 18.95
CA THR A 339 -66.83 19.16 19.33
C THR A 339 -66.28 18.41 18.12
N PRO A 340 -64.97 18.45 17.84
CA PRO A 340 -64.39 17.79 16.68
C PRO A 340 -64.34 16.26 16.88
N LEU A 341 -65.12 15.52 16.10
CA LEU A 341 -65.01 14.06 16.00
C LEU A 341 -64.19 13.65 14.78
N THR A 342 -63.29 12.69 14.99
CA THR A 342 -62.57 11.93 13.95
C THR A 342 -63.19 10.55 13.80
N VAL A 343 -62.84 9.81 12.74
CA VAL A 343 -63.34 8.42 12.50
C VAL A 343 -63.12 7.51 13.71
N ASP A 344 -61.97 7.63 14.38
CA ASP A 344 -61.62 6.78 15.53
C ASP A 344 -62.43 7.13 16.80
N ASN A 345 -62.82 8.41 16.95
CA ASN A 345 -63.65 8.87 18.06
C ASN A 345 -65.12 8.44 17.91
N LEU A 346 -65.62 8.37 16.68
CA LEU A 346 -67.01 8.03 16.39
C LEU A 346 -67.31 6.57 16.72
N ASN A 347 -66.38 5.65 16.40
CA ASN A 347 -66.52 4.23 16.68
C ASN A 347 -66.47 3.89 18.19
N SER A 348 -65.69 4.62 18.97
CA SER A 348 -65.53 4.36 20.42
C SER A 348 -66.67 4.95 21.26
N LYS A 349 -67.15 6.17 20.93
CA LYS A 349 -68.29 6.79 21.63
C LYS A 349 -69.62 6.07 21.36
N LEU A 350 -69.95 5.80 20.10
CA LEU A 350 -71.26 5.23 19.74
C LEU A 350 -71.45 3.82 20.33
N ALA A 351 -70.40 3.00 20.32
CA ALA A 351 -70.44 1.65 20.89
C ALA A 351 -70.69 1.66 22.40
N ASN A 352 -70.07 2.59 23.14
CA ASN A 352 -70.22 2.69 24.59
C ASN A 352 -71.59 3.24 24.99
N THR A 353 -72.11 4.27 24.30
CA THR A 353 -73.41 4.87 24.62
C THR A 353 -74.58 3.90 24.39
N VAL A 354 -74.53 3.09 23.32
CA VAL A 354 -75.58 2.09 23.05
C VAL A 354 -75.58 0.98 24.12
N LEU A 355 -74.40 0.54 24.57
CA LEU A 355 -74.26 -0.46 25.62
C LEU A 355 -74.80 0.00 26.98
N GLU A 356 -74.57 1.26 27.36
CA GLU A 356 -75.10 1.80 28.61
C GLU A 356 -76.63 1.97 28.60
N ASN A 357 -77.18 2.47 27.49
CA ASN A 357 -78.64 2.65 27.36
C ASN A 357 -79.39 1.30 27.42
N ILE A 358 -78.83 0.23 26.87
CA ILE A 358 -79.41 -1.12 26.96
C ILE A 358 -79.40 -1.64 28.42
N LYS A 359 -78.36 -1.34 29.19
CA LYS A 359 -78.30 -1.73 30.62
C LYS A 359 -79.35 -0.99 31.44
N ALA A 360 -79.51 0.32 31.24
CA ALA A 360 -80.48 1.13 31.98
C ALA A 360 -81.93 0.66 31.76
N LEU A 361 -82.31 0.39 30.51
CA LEU A 361 -83.66 -0.08 30.15
C LEU A 361 -84.00 -1.44 30.79
N ARG A 362 -83.03 -2.37 30.87
CA ARG A 362 -83.23 -3.67 31.52
C ARG A 362 -83.49 -3.55 33.02
N THR A 363 -82.77 -2.66 33.70
CA THR A 363 -82.94 -2.42 35.13
C THR A 363 -84.31 -1.79 35.43
N GLN A 364 -84.73 -0.81 34.62
CA GLN A 364 -86.02 -0.13 34.79
C GLN A 364 -87.21 -1.09 34.59
N ASN A 365 -87.16 -1.96 33.57
CA ASN A 365 -88.22 -2.94 33.32
C ASN A 365 -88.37 -3.94 34.49
N THR A 366 -87.26 -4.37 35.08
CA THR A 366 -87.26 -5.30 36.21
C THR A 366 -87.90 -4.67 37.46
N SER A 367 -87.69 -3.38 37.69
CA SER A 367 -88.31 -2.63 38.80
C SER A 367 -89.83 -2.53 38.67
N LEU A 368 -90.32 -2.14 37.49
CA LEU A 368 -91.76 -1.97 37.19
C LEU A 368 -92.55 -3.26 37.38
N VAL A 369 -92.02 -4.40 36.92
CA VAL A 369 -92.66 -5.72 37.10
C VAL A 369 -92.80 -6.08 38.58
N SER A 370 -91.81 -5.75 39.42
CA SER A 370 -91.89 -6.03 40.86
C SER A 370 -92.90 -5.14 41.60
N GLU A 371 -93.13 -3.93 41.08
CA GLU A 371 -94.02 -2.95 41.69
C GLU A 371 -95.49 -3.28 41.37
N VAL A 372 -95.80 -3.67 40.13
CA VAL A 372 -97.14 -4.16 39.74
C VAL A 372 -97.57 -5.38 40.56
N ALA A 373 -96.65 -6.31 40.83
CA ALA A 373 -96.91 -7.49 41.65
C ALA A 373 -97.28 -7.17 43.11
N LYS A 374 -96.79 -6.03 43.66
CA LYS A 374 -97.13 -5.60 45.03
C LYS A 374 -98.55 -5.04 45.17
N TYR A 375 -99.08 -4.37 44.14
CA TYR A 375 -100.34 -3.65 44.22
C TYR A 375 -101.58 -4.46 43.79
N MET A 376 -101.38 -5.56 43.03
CA MET A 376 -102.45 -6.43 42.56
C MET A 376 -103.37 -6.99 43.67
N PRO A 377 -102.86 -7.48 44.81
CA PRO A 377 -103.70 -8.05 45.87
C PRO A 377 -104.55 -7.00 46.62
N VAL A 378 -104.10 -5.74 46.66
CA VAL A 378 -104.80 -4.64 47.34
C VAL A 378 -106.00 -4.18 46.51
N MET A 379 -105.85 -4.17 45.18
CA MET A 379 -106.94 -3.85 44.25
C MET A 379 -108.06 -4.90 44.31
N GLU A 380 -107.73 -6.19 44.39
CA GLU A 380 -108.72 -7.28 44.55
C GLU A 380 -109.50 -7.18 45.87
N ALA A 381 -108.82 -6.82 46.97
CA ALA A 381 -109.45 -6.66 48.28
C ALA A 381 -110.44 -5.48 48.33
N LEU A 382 -110.16 -4.37 47.63
CA LEU A 382 -111.04 -3.19 47.59
C LEU A 382 -112.32 -3.43 46.78
N VAL A 383 -112.25 -4.22 45.71
CA VAL A 383 -113.43 -4.61 44.91
C VAL A 383 -114.40 -5.50 45.72
N SER A 384 -113.90 -6.18 46.75
CA SER A 384 -114.66 -7.09 47.62
C SER A 384 -115.51 -6.39 48.70
N LEU A 385 -115.33 -5.08 48.92
CA LEU A 385 -115.91 -4.31 50.03
C LEU A 385 -117.29 -3.68 49.72
N GLY A 386 -117.97 -4.12 48.66
CA GLY A 386 -119.30 -3.65 48.26
C GLY A 386 -120.37 -3.88 49.34
N TYR A 387 -121.14 -2.82 49.63
CA TYR A 387 -122.11 -2.67 50.71
C TYR A 387 -123.22 -3.76 50.74
N ASP A 388 -123.40 -4.45 51.87
CA ASP A 388 -124.45 -5.45 52.08
C ASP A 388 -125.68 -4.80 52.76
N ASN A 389 -126.79 -4.70 52.03
CA ASN A 389 -128.04 -4.05 52.46
C ASN A 389 -128.81 -4.81 53.57
N SER A 390 -128.23 -5.85 54.17
CA SER A 390 -128.87 -6.71 55.18
C SER A 390 -128.59 -6.31 56.63
N MET A 391 -127.74 -5.30 56.89
CA MET A 391 -127.40 -4.88 58.26
C MET A 391 -128.31 -3.75 58.79
N SER A 392 -128.89 -3.94 59.98
CA SER A 392 -129.55 -2.87 60.73
C SER A 392 -128.58 -1.73 61.05
N PRO A 393 -129.00 -0.46 61.08
CA PRO A 393 -128.14 0.69 61.34
C PRO A 393 -127.25 0.56 62.60
N GLN A 394 -127.75 -0.02 63.69
CA GLN A 394 -126.93 -0.32 64.88
C GLN A 394 -125.77 -1.28 64.59
N LYS A 395 -126.04 -2.41 63.93
CA LYS A 395 -125.00 -3.39 63.55
C LYS A 395 -123.98 -2.78 62.59
N TYR A 396 -124.45 -1.94 61.66
CA TYR A 396 -123.58 -1.22 60.74
C TYR A 396 -122.71 -0.18 61.48
N ALA A 397 -123.27 0.53 62.46
CA ALA A 397 -122.51 1.46 63.32
C ALA A 397 -121.46 0.73 64.17
N THR A 398 -121.78 -0.43 64.75
CA THR A 398 -120.81 -1.25 65.50
C THR A 398 -119.73 -1.85 64.59
N TYR A 399 -120.10 -2.25 63.38
CA TYR A 399 -119.16 -2.71 62.35
C TYR A 399 -118.23 -1.57 61.91
N LEU A 400 -118.76 -0.38 61.66
CA LEU A 400 -117.97 0.81 61.35
C LEU A 400 -117.04 1.17 62.51
N GLN A 401 -117.52 1.13 63.74
CA GLN A 401 -116.72 1.43 64.93
C GLN A 401 -115.57 0.45 65.11
N THR A 402 -115.82 -0.86 64.99
CA THR A 402 -114.76 -1.88 65.05
C THR A 402 -113.81 -1.80 63.84
N THR A 403 -114.29 -1.39 62.68
CA THR A 403 -113.46 -1.16 61.49
C THR A 403 -112.58 0.09 61.67
N ILE A 404 -113.12 1.18 62.23
CA ILE A 404 -112.39 2.40 62.57
C ILE A 404 -111.35 2.11 63.65
N GLU A 405 -111.65 1.32 64.68
CA GLU A 405 -110.68 0.91 65.70
C GLU A 405 -109.54 0.08 65.09
N LYS A 406 -109.86 -0.90 64.22
CA LYS A 406 -108.85 -1.66 63.47
C LYS A 406 -107.99 -0.77 62.56
N LEU A 407 -108.59 0.22 61.91
CA LEU A 407 -107.87 1.20 61.10
C LEU A 407 -106.96 2.09 61.97
N CYS A 408 -107.44 2.58 63.11
CA CYS A 408 -106.65 3.35 64.07
C CYS A 408 -105.46 2.56 64.61
N ASP A 409 -105.64 1.28 64.93
CA ASP A 409 -104.55 0.40 65.35
C ASP A 409 -103.56 0.11 64.21
N THR A 410 -104.06 -0.02 62.98
CA THR A 410 -103.22 -0.15 61.78
C THR A 410 -102.40 1.12 61.55
N ILE A 411 -102.99 2.31 61.69
CA ILE A 411 -102.32 3.60 61.60
C ILE A 411 -101.25 3.74 62.70
N LYS A 412 -101.54 3.34 63.95
CA LYS A 412 -100.54 3.34 65.03
C LYS A 412 -99.36 2.42 64.71
N LYS A 413 -99.63 1.20 64.21
CA LYS A 413 -98.58 0.25 63.77
C LYS A 413 -97.77 0.82 62.61
N GLN A 414 -98.41 1.47 61.63
CA GLN A 414 -97.75 2.12 60.51
C GLN A 414 -96.90 3.31 60.96
N LYS A 415 -97.39 4.16 61.86
CA LYS A 415 -96.63 5.27 62.45
C LYS A 415 -95.37 4.78 63.18
N LYS A 416 -95.47 3.68 63.93
CA LYS A 416 -94.31 3.04 64.57
C LYS A 416 -93.32 2.47 63.55
N LYS A 417 -93.80 1.88 62.45
CA LYS A 417 -92.95 1.46 61.33
C LYS A 417 -92.27 2.64 60.64
N LEU A 418 -92.98 3.74 60.42
CA LEU A 418 -92.42 4.97 59.83
C LEU A 418 -91.34 5.58 60.73
N GLY A 419 -91.53 5.60 62.05
CA GLY A 419 -90.48 6.04 62.98
C GLY A 419 -89.20 5.21 62.86
N LYS A 420 -89.33 3.87 62.82
CA LYS A 420 -88.19 2.97 62.58
C LYS A 420 -87.54 3.18 61.21
N ASN A 421 -88.35 3.40 60.17
CA ASN A 421 -87.82 3.69 58.83
C ASN A 421 -87.07 5.02 58.80
N ALA A 422 -87.52 6.05 59.52
CA ALA A 422 -86.82 7.32 59.61
C ALA A 422 -85.46 7.18 60.31
N GLU A 423 -85.37 6.35 61.36
CA GLU A 423 -84.09 6.01 62.00
C GLU A 423 -83.14 5.29 61.03
N VAL A 424 -83.65 4.32 60.25
CA VAL A 424 -82.88 3.62 59.22
C VAL A 424 -82.42 4.57 58.11
N ILE A 425 -83.27 5.51 57.67
CA ILE A 425 -82.91 6.52 56.67
C ILE A 425 -81.80 7.43 57.19
N ASN A 426 -81.85 7.86 58.45
CA ASN A 426 -80.79 8.69 59.03
C ASN A 426 -79.45 7.93 59.17
N LEU A 427 -79.50 6.64 59.55
CA LEU A 427 -78.32 5.78 59.56
C LEU A 427 -77.73 5.62 58.14
N LEU A 428 -78.56 5.33 57.15
CA LEU A 428 -78.14 5.22 55.75
C LEU A 428 -77.59 6.54 55.20
N ALA A 429 -78.17 7.69 55.55
CA ALA A 429 -77.64 8.99 55.15
C ALA A 429 -76.24 9.26 55.74
N THR A 430 -76.02 8.82 56.98
CA THR A 430 -74.71 8.94 57.64
C THR A 430 -73.68 7.99 57.00
N GLU A 431 -74.07 6.74 56.69
CA GLU A 431 -73.24 5.81 55.92
C GLU A 431 -72.90 6.34 54.53
N MET A 432 -73.88 6.87 53.81
CA MET A 432 -73.67 7.47 52.49
C MET A 432 -72.67 8.62 52.55
N HIS A 433 -72.79 9.50 53.55
CA HIS A 433 -71.86 10.61 53.71
C HIS A 433 -70.42 10.13 54.03
N ASN A 434 -70.28 9.07 54.83
CA ASN A 434 -68.97 8.46 55.08
C ASN A 434 -68.37 7.83 53.81
N ILE A 435 -69.17 7.11 53.02
CA ILE A 435 -68.73 6.55 51.74
C ILE A 435 -68.32 7.66 50.77
N GLU A 436 -69.06 8.76 50.71
CA GLU A 436 -68.73 9.92 49.87
C GLU A 436 -67.38 10.52 50.26
N ASN A 437 -67.14 10.75 51.56
CA ASN A 437 -65.86 11.24 52.07
C ASN A 437 -64.70 10.25 51.78
N GLU A 438 -64.93 8.95 51.92
CA GLU A 438 -63.93 7.93 51.56
C GLU A 438 -63.61 7.96 50.07
N LYS A 439 -64.62 8.06 49.21
CA LYS A 439 -64.44 8.12 47.75
C LYS A 439 -63.75 9.40 47.31
N GLU A 440 -64.04 10.53 47.95
CA GLU A 440 -63.35 11.79 47.67
C GLU A 440 -61.87 11.72 48.09
N SER A 441 -61.56 11.07 49.22
CA SER A 441 -60.17 10.80 49.62
C SER A 441 -59.44 9.87 48.64
N GLU A 442 -60.10 8.82 48.14
CA GLU A 442 -59.54 7.93 47.12
C GLU A 442 -59.27 8.67 45.80
N MET A 443 -60.19 9.52 45.36
CA MET A 443 -60.00 10.33 44.14
C MET A 443 -58.83 11.31 44.28
N GLU A 444 -58.67 11.95 45.43
CA GLU A 444 -57.55 12.87 45.66
C GLU A 444 -56.21 12.15 45.66
N LYS A 445 -56.13 10.96 46.28
CA LYS A 445 -54.94 10.09 46.18
C LYS A 445 -54.62 9.72 44.73
N ALA A 446 -55.65 9.37 43.94
CA ALA A 446 -55.47 9.05 42.53
C ALA A 446 -54.98 10.25 41.71
N ARG A 447 -55.45 11.47 42.01
CA ARG A 447 -54.98 12.70 41.35
C ARG A 447 -53.50 12.97 41.63
N ILE A 448 -53.07 12.81 42.89
CA ILE A 448 -51.66 12.96 43.27
C ILE A 448 -50.80 11.93 42.53
N GLN A 449 -51.23 10.66 42.49
CA GLN A 449 -50.51 9.62 41.74
C GLN A 449 -50.42 9.92 40.24
N ILE A 450 -51.50 10.42 39.61
CA ILE A 450 -51.49 10.83 38.20
C ILE A 450 -50.50 11.96 37.97
N GLN A 451 -50.43 12.93 38.88
CA GLN A 451 -49.51 14.05 38.79
C GLN A 451 -48.05 13.60 38.92
N ASP A 452 -47.74 12.71 39.87
CA ASP A 452 -46.40 12.14 40.04
C ASP A 452 -45.98 11.34 38.81
N HIS A 453 -46.84 10.47 38.29
CA HIS A 453 -46.55 9.74 37.04
C HIS A 453 -46.36 10.67 35.84
N LYS A 454 -47.10 11.79 35.77
CA LYS A 454 -46.91 12.78 34.71
C LYS A 454 -45.53 13.43 34.81
N MET A 455 -45.06 13.80 36.01
CA MET A 455 -43.73 14.35 36.20
C MET A 455 -42.63 13.33 35.86
N GLN A 456 -42.81 12.06 36.26
CA GLN A 456 -41.88 10.99 35.89
C GLN A 456 -41.82 10.80 34.36
N LEU A 457 -42.96 10.83 33.68
CA LEU A 457 -43.03 10.73 32.22
C LEU A 457 -42.31 11.90 31.52
N GLU A 458 -42.48 13.13 32.01
CA GLU A 458 -41.76 14.29 31.49
C GLU A 458 -40.24 14.16 31.70
N SER A 459 -39.79 13.61 32.83
CA SER A 459 -38.37 13.31 33.07
C SER A 459 -37.82 12.31 32.06
N VAL A 460 -38.51 11.17 31.87
CA VAL A 460 -38.11 10.12 30.93
C VAL A 460 -38.10 10.64 29.48
N LEU A 461 -39.06 11.48 29.10
CA LEU A 461 -39.08 12.11 27.77
C LEU A 461 -37.88 13.04 27.55
N ASN A 462 -37.48 13.79 28.57
CA ASN A 462 -36.29 14.64 28.50
C ASN A 462 -35.01 13.81 28.36
N GLU A 463 -34.88 12.73 29.12
CA GLU A 463 -33.75 11.78 29.02
C GLU A 463 -33.69 11.11 27.65
N LEU A 464 -34.84 10.66 27.12
CA LEU A 464 -34.95 10.10 25.77
C LEU A 464 -34.52 11.12 24.71
N GLY A 465 -34.92 12.38 24.87
CA GLY A 465 -34.53 13.49 24.00
C GLY A 465 -33.02 13.75 24.01
N GLN A 466 -32.39 13.69 25.18
CA GLN A 466 -30.93 13.81 25.31
C GLN A 466 -30.21 12.61 24.67
N SER A 467 -30.65 11.39 24.97
CA SER A 467 -30.06 10.17 24.41
C SER A 467 -30.12 10.16 22.88
N ARG A 468 -31.23 10.60 22.29
CA ARG A 468 -31.38 10.73 20.84
C ARG A 468 -30.42 11.76 20.22
N LYS A 469 -30.14 12.87 20.91
CA LYS A 469 -29.12 13.84 20.47
C LYS A 469 -27.73 13.20 20.47
N THR A 470 -27.36 12.51 21.56
CA THR A 470 -26.08 11.80 21.67
C THR A 470 -25.90 10.74 20.58
N ILE A 471 -26.94 9.95 20.28
CA ILE A 471 -26.91 8.97 19.18
C ILE A 471 -26.67 9.64 17.83
N THR A 472 -27.30 10.79 17.60
CA THR A 472 -27.16 11.55 16.34
C THR A 472 -25.73 12.10 16.19
N GLU A 473 -25.16 12.65 17.28
CA GLU A 473 -23.78 13.13 17.32
C GLU A 473 -22.78 11.99 17.08
N MET A 474 -22.93 10.87 17.79
CA MET A 474 -22.10 9.67 17.58
C MET A 474 -22.19 9.14 16.14
N SER A 475 -23.39 9.13 15.55
CA SER A 475 -23.57 8.71 14.16
C SER A 475 -22.82 9.63 13.19
N SER A 476 -22.84 10.94 13.42
CA SER A 476 -22.09 11.92 12.62
C SER A 476 -20.57 11.71 12.76
N GLU A 477 -20.09 11.45 13.97
CA GLU A 477 -18.66 11.24 14.24
C GLU A 477 -18.14 9.91 13.68
N MET A 478 -18.98 8.86 13.72
CA MET A 478 -18.72 7.58 13.06
C MET A 478 -18.60 7.77 11.54
N GLN A 479 -19.51 8.53 10.91
CA GLN A 479 -19.45 8.82 9.49
C GLN A 479 -18.18 9.60 9.11
N LYS A 480 -17.77 10.58 9.92
CA LYS A 480 -16.52 11.32 9.74
C LYS A 480 -15.30 10.39 9.82
N SER A 481 -15.25 9.53 10.85
CA SER A 481 -14.18 8.55 11.03
C SER A 481 -14.09 7.56 9.87
N GLN A 482 -15.24 7.16 9.31
CA GLN A 482 -15.31 6.28 8.16
C GLN A 482 -14.76 6.93 6.88
N MET A 483 -14.97 8.24 6.69
CA MET A 483 -14.34 9.00 5.60
C MET A 483 -12.82 9.10 5.79
N GLU A 484 -12.35 9.41 7.00
CA GLU A 484 -10.91 9.48 7.31
C GLU A 484 -10.20 8.14 7.06
N ILE A 485 -10.84 7.02 7.39
CA ILE A 485 -10.33 5.67 7.07
C ILE A 485 -10.26 5.44 5.55
N GLN A 486 -11.28 5.87 4.79
CA GLN A 486 -11.26 5.75 3.33
C GLN A 486 -10.14 6.57 2.69
N ASP A 487 -9.92 7.80 3.15
CA ASP A 487 -8.85 8.66 2.65
C ASP A 487 -7.47 8.09 2.98
N THR A 488 -7.28 7.58 4.20
CA THR A 488 -6.05 6.88 4.60
C THR A 488 -5.79 5.65 3.73
N LYS A 489 -6.84 4.86 3.43
CA LYS A 489 -6.74 3.70 2.54
C LYS A 489 -6.33 4.10 1.12
N ARG A 490 -6.86 5.20 0.58
CA ARG A 490 -6.44 5.75 -0.73
C ARG A 490 -4.98 6.17 -0.71
N SER A 491 -4.54 6.88 0.33
CA SER A 491 -3.14 7.28 0.50
C SER A 491 -2.19 6.07 0.53
N LEU A 492 -2.55 5.00 1.26
CA LEU A 492 -1.76 3.77 1.33
C LEU A 492 -1.65 3.03 -0.01
N ILE A 493 -2.71 3.07 -0.84
CA ILE A 493 -2.68 2.49 -2.18
C ILE A 493 -1.70 3.28 -3.06
N GLU A 494 -1.74 4.61 -3.00
CA GLU A 494 -0.82 5.45 -3.78
C GLU A 494 0.64 5.31 -3.31
N GLU A 495 0.88 5.25 -2.01
CA GLU A 495 2.22 4.99 -1.47
C GLU A 495 2.77 3.64 -1.93
N ARG A 496 1.96 2.56 -1.94
CA ARG A 496 2.38 1.28 -2.50
C ARG A 496 2.72 1.39 -3.99
N ARG A 497 1.92 2.13 -4.76
CA ARG A 497 2.17 2.37 -6.19
C ARG A 497 3.53 3.03 -6.41
N ILE A 498 3.83 4.08 -5.64
CA ILE A 498 5.12 4.79 -5.69
C ILE A 498 6.29 3.88 -5.28
N ILE A 499 6.11 3.06 -4.24
CA ILE A 499 7.14 2.09 -3.80
C ILE A 499 7.42 1.06 -4.90
N ASP A 500 6.39 0.54 -5.56
CA ASP A 500 6.55 -0.44 -6.63
C ASP A 500 7.20 0.18 -7.88
N GLU A 501 6.87 1.43 -8.22
CA GLU A 501 7.57 2.19 -9.27
C GLU A 501 9.06 2.37 -8.95
N ARG A 502 9.38 2.80 -7.72
CA ARG A 502 10.78 2.94 -7.28
C ARG A 502 11.53 1.61 -7.26
N LYS A 503 10.88 0.52 -6.86
CA LYS A 503 11.48 -0.83 -6.94
C LYS A 503 11.82 -1.20 -8.37
N LYS A 504 10.93 -0.92 -9.33
CA LYS A 504 11.21 -1.13 -10.77
C LYS A 504 12.38 -0.28 -11.24
N GLU A 505 12.45 0.99 -10.86
CA GLU A 505 13.59 1.86 -11.19
C GLU A 505 14.90 1.32 -10.61
N ILE A 506 14.92 0.93 -9.33
CA ILE A 506 16.10 0.35 -8.66
C ILE A 506 16.53 -0.94 -9.36
N MET A 507 15.60 -1.79 -9.76
CA MET A 507 15.90 -3.05 -10.45
C MET A 507 16.55 -2.84 -11.83
N LEU A 508 16.32 -1.69 -12.47
CA LEU A 508 16.93 -1.33 -13.76
C LEU A 508 18.32 -0.67 -13.62
N VAL A 509 18.70 -0.19 -12.42
CA VAL A 509 20.01 0.45 -12.18
C VAL A 509 21.18 -0.50 -12.47
N PRO A 510 21.20 -1.78 -12.03
CA PRO A 510 22.27 -2.71 -12.35
C PRO A 510 22.46 -2.88 -13.86
N GLN A 511 21.37 -3.03 -14.61
CA GLN A 511 21.40 -3.14 -16.07
C GLN A 511 22.00 -1.89 -16.73
N ARG A 512 21.60 -0.69 -16.29
CA ARG A 512 22.19 0.57 -16.80
C ARG A 512 23.67 0.68 -16.47
N ASN A 513 24.07 0.30 -15.25
CA ASN A 513 25.46 0.30 -14.84
C ASN A 513 26.29 -0.69 -15.65
N GLU A 514 25.78 -1.90 -15.88
CA GLU A 514 26.43 -2.92 -16.69
C GLU A 514 26.59 -2.45 -18.14
N GLN A 515 25.55 -1.85 -18.73
CA GLN A 515 25.63 -1.23 -20.07
C GLN A 515 26.68 -0.10 -20.12
N SER A 516 26.72 0.76 -19.10
CA SER A 516 27.70 1.84 -19.01
C SER A 516 29.12 1.30 -18.84
N GLN A 517 29.32 0.23 -18.06
CA GLN A 517 30.62 -0.42 -17.90
C GLN A 517 31.09 -1.07 -19.20
N ILE A 518 30.19 -1.71 -19.95
CA ILE A 518 30.49 -2.29 -21.26
C ILE A 518 30.96 -1.18 -22.22
N SER A 519 30.20 -0.09 -22.33
CA SER A 519 30.58 1.06 -23.18
C SER A 519 31.93 1.65 -22.78
N GLN A 520 32.18 1.85 -21.48
CA GLN A 520 33.48 2.35 -21.01
C GLN A 520 34.63 1.37 -21.30
N SER A 521 34.38 0.06 -21.21
CA SER A 521 35.38 -0.97 -21.55
C SER A 521 35.74 -0.93 -23.04
N GLU A 522 34.75 -0.75 -23.91
CA GLU A 522 34.96 -0.60 -25.35
C GLU A 522 35.75 0.67 -25.68
N ASP A 523 35.42 1.79 -25.05
CA ASP A 523 36.17 3.05 -25.18
C ASP A 523 37.64 2.87 -24.76
N VAL A 524 37.88 2.23 -23.61
CA VAL A 524 39.25 1.95 -23.13
C VAL A 524 40.02 1.08 -24.10
N LYS A 525 39.41 0.03 -24.68
CA LYS A 525 40.06 -0.80 -25.71
C LYS A 525 40.44 0.04 -26.93
N SER A 526 39.53 0.88 -27.42
CA SER A 526 39.79 1.79 -28.54
C SER A 526 40.94 2.77 -28.26
N TYR A 527 40.99 3.35 -27.06
CA TYR A 527 42.09 4.21 -26.65
C TYR A 527 43.42 3.46 -26.56
N VAL A 528 43.43 2.24 -26.02
CA VAL A 528 44.64 1.40 -25.96
C VAL A 528 45.18 1.10 -27.35
N GLU A 529 44.33 0.73 -28.31
CA GLU A 529 44.73 0.53 -29.71
C GLU A 529 45.32 1.81 -30.33
N THR A 530 44.70 2.96 -30.05
CA THR A 530 45.18 4.26 -30.51
C THR A 530 46.56 4.59 -29.93
N ILE A 531 46.76 4.36 -28.63
CA ILE A 531 48.06 4.53 -27.96
C ILE A 531 49.11 3.60 -28.58
N MET A 532 48.75 2.34 -28.89
CA MET A 532 49.66 1.40 -29.57
C MET A 532 50.08 1.93 -30.94
N LYS A 533 49.13 2.39 -31.77
CA LYS A 533 49.42 3.01 -33.08
C LYS A 533 50.34 4.22 -32.95
N LEU A 534 50.10 5.08 -31.95
CA LEU A 534 50.94 6.25 -31.67
C LEU A 534 52.34 5.86 -31.19
N LYS A 535 52.48 4.84 -30.33
CA LYS A 535 53.79 4.32 -29.89
C LYS A 535 54.61 3.79 -31.07
N ILE A 536 53.99 3.04 -31.97
CA ILE A 536 54.64 2.54 -33.19
C ILE A 536 55.10 3.73 -34.06
N ARG A 537 54.24 4.75 -34.24
CA ARG A 537 54.59 5.95 -35.02
C ARG A 537 55.71 6.75 -34.38
N LEU A 538 55.70 6.91 -33.06
CA LEU A 538 56.78 7.55 -32.31
C LEU A 538 58.11 6.80 -32.49
N ALA A 539 58.08 5.46 -32.47
CA ALA A 539 59.28 4.65 -32.72
C ALA A 539 59.83 4.87 -34.14
N LYS A 540 58.96 4.93 -35.16
CA LYS A 540 59.36 5.28 -36.54
C LYS A 540 59.99 6.67 -36.63
N VAL A 541 59.34 7.68 -36.04
CA VAL A 541 59.87 9.06 -36.03
C VAL A 541 61.22 9.14 -35.30
N LYS A 542 61.40 8.40 -34.20
CA LYS A 542 62.71 8.32 -33.52
C LYS A 542 63.78 7.71 -34.43
N GLN A 543 63.45 6.66 -35.16
CA GLN A 543 64.36 6.02 -36.12
C GLN A 543 64.73 6.98 -37.27
N GLU A 544 63.73 7.66 -37.85
CA GLU A 544 63.93 8.69 -38.88
C GLU A 544 64.83 9.83 -38.37
N ASN A 545 64.65 10.26 -37.12
CA ASN A 545 65.48 11.30 -36.51
C ASN A 545 66.95 10.88 -36.36
N VAL A 546 67.21 9.62 -35.97
CA VAL A 546 68.57 9.06 -35.95
C VAL A 546 69.19 9.07 -37.35
N TYR A 547 68.42 8.69 -38.37
CA TYR A 547 68.89 8.69 -39.76
C TYR A 547 69.18 10.12 -40.27
N LEU A 548 68.31 11.08 -39.97
CA LEU A 548 68.53 12.50 -40.26
C LEU A 548 69.81 13.03 -39.61
N LYS A 549 70.07 12.69 -38.34
CA LYS A 549 71.33 13.06 -37.67
C LYS A 549 72.56 12.45 -38.36
N GLN A 550 72.47 11.22 -38.85
CA GLN A 550 73.56 10.60 -39.62
C GLN A 550 73.83 11.34 -40.94
N ILE A 551 72.78 11.75 -41.66
CA ILE A 551 72.92 12.55 -42.89
C ILE A 551 73.56 13.91 -42.60
N VAL A 552 73.12 14.60 -41.53
CA VAL A 552 73.72 15.89 -41.13
C VAL A 552 75.21 15.73 -40.84
N ASN A 553 75.59 14.68 -40.09
CA ASN A 553 77.00 14.41 -39.81
C ASN A 553 77.80 14.12 -41.09
N GLN A 554 77.24 13.38 -42.06
CA GLN A 554 77.90 13.16 -43.36
C GLN A 554 78.05 14.46 -44.14
N PHE A 555 77.04 15.33 -44.13
CA PHE A 555 77.09 16.63 -44.77
C PHE A 555 78.18 17.53 -44.15
N ASP A 556 78.30 17.55 -42.83
CA ASP A 556 79.35 18.30 -42.13
C ASP A 556 80.75 17.76 -42.47
N GLN A 557 80.92 16.43 -42.59
CA GLN A 557 82.17 15.82 -43.06
C GLN A 557 82.51 16.22 -44.50
N LEU A 558 81.52 16.20 -45.40
CA LEU A 558 81.71 16.66 -46.79
C LEU A 558 82.06 18.15 -46.86
N LYS A 559 81.44 18.97 -46.02
CA LYS A 559 81.75 20.41 -45.92
C LYS A 559 83.17 20.65 -45.44
N ALA A 560 83.65 19.88 -44.46
CA ALA A 560 85.03 19.92 -44.01
C ALA A 560 86.02 19.47 -45.10
N ALA A 561 85.69 18.41 -45.84
CA ALA A 561 86.50 17.93 -46.96
C ALA A 561 86.58 18.96 -48.09
N ALA A 562 85.45 19.60 -48.44
CA ALA A 562 85.42 20.68 -49.43
C ALA A 562 86.30 21.87 -49.01
N LYS A 563 86.19 22.30 -47.74
CA LYS A 563 87.04 23.38 -47.21
C LYS A 563 88.53 23.04 -47.27
N SER A 564 88.92 21.80 -46.92
CA SER A 564 90.31 21.34 -47.06
C SER A 564 90.78 21.36 -48.51
N LYS A 565 89.92 20.99 -49.47
CA LYS A 565 90.24 21.02 -50.90
C LYS A 565 90.35 22.45 -51.43
N ASP A 566 89.50 23.37 -50.98
CA ASP A 566 89.61 24.79 -51.32
C ASP A 566 90.93 25.39 -50.78
N GLU A 567 91.36 25.01 -49.58
CA GLU A 567 92.65 25.42 -49.01
C GLU A 567 93.84 24.85 -49.81
N GLU A 568 93.79 23.58 -50.25
CA GLU A 568 94.78 23.00 -51.16
C GLU A 568 94.83 23.74 -52.51
N LEU A 569 93.66 24.06 -53.08
CA LEU A 569 93.55 24.78 -54.36
C LEU A 569 94.09 26.21 -54.25
N ALA A 570 93.85 26.89 -53.12
CA ALA A 570 94.42 28.20 -52.84
C ALA A 570 95.96 28.15 -52.74
N LYS A 571 96.52 27.14 -52.05
CA LYS A 571 97.98 26.92 -51.99
C LYS A 571 98.56 26.63 -53.37
N LEU A 572 97.91 25.78 -54.16
CA LEU A 572 98.36 25.44 -55.51
C LEU A 572 98.34 26.66 -56.44
N LYS A 573 97.32 27.53 -56.32
CA LYS A 573 97.28 28.82 -57.04
C LYS A 573 98.43 29.72 -56.62
N GLU A 574 98.73 29.83 -55.34
CA GLU A 574 99.84 30.64 -54.84
C GLU A 574 101.20 30.11 -55.36
N GLU A 575 101.40 28.80 -55.33
CA GLU A 575 102.59 28.14 -55.90
C GLU A 575 102.69 28.36 -57.41
N PHE A 576 101.60 28.18 -58.15
CA PHE A 576 101.57 28.46 -59.60
C PHE A 576 101.96 29.91 -59.90
N THR A 577 101.48 30.87 -59.09
CA THR A 577 101.82 32.29 -59.24
C THR A 577 103.32 32.52 -59.00
N LYS A 578 103.91 31.86 -57.99
CA LYS A 578 105.36 31.92 -57.72
C LYS A 578 106.17 31.30 -58.87
N TYR A 579 105.74 30.17 -59.42
CA TYR A 579 106.40 29.56 -60.58
C TYR A 579 106.30 30.43 -61.84
N GLN A 580 105.15 31.06 -62.08
CA GLN A 580 104.95 32.00 -63.19
C GLN A 580 105.91 33.21 -63.06
N GLN A 581 105.98 33.81 -61.88
CA GLN A 581 106.91 34.92 -61.61
C GLN A 581 108.39 34.50 -61.78
N ALA A 582 108.74 33.28 -61.37
CA ALA A 582 110.09 32.74 -61.56
C ALA A 582 110.42 32.50 -63.04
N ALA A 583 109.46 32.02 -63.84
CA ALA A 583 109.62 31.83 -65.28
C ALA A 583 109.80 33.17 -66.01
N ASP A 584 108.97 34.18 -65.70
CA ASP A 584 109.08 35.52 -66.27
C ASP A 584 110.42 36.19 -65.92
N ALA A 585 110.88 36.02 -64.68
CA ALA A 585 112.19 36.51 -64.24
C ALA A 585 113.35 35.82 -65.00
N TYR A 586 113.25 34.50 -65.22
CA TYR A 586 114.22 33.75 -66.01
C TYR A 586 114.23 34.18 -67.48
N GLU A 587 113.06 34.44 -68.07
CA GLU A 587 112.93 34.97 -69.43
C GLU A 587 113.56 36.37 -69.57
N GLN A 588 113.35 37.27 -68.59
CA GLN A 588 114.01 38.58 -68.58
C GLN A 588 115.53 38.47 -68.47
N MET A 589 116.03 37.60 -67.58
CA MET A 589 117.47 37.40 -67.40
C MET A 589 118.13 36.86 -68.67
N THR A 590 117.49 35.89 -69.33
CA THR A 590 118.01 35.33 -70.59
C THR A 590 118.02 36.35 -71.72
N LYS A 591 116.97 37.19 -71.85
CA LYS A 591 116.99 38.32 -72.79
C LYS A 591 118.13 39.30 -72.52
N GLN A 592 118.37 39.69 -71.27
CA GLN A 592 119.47 40.59 -70.92
C GLN A 592 120.85 39.98 -71.25
N ASN A 593 121.04 38.68 -70.97
CA ASN A 593 122.29 38.00 -71.30
C ASN A 593 122.50 37.87 -72.81
N LEU A 594 121.42 37.65 -73.58
CA LEU A 594 121.47 37.60 -75.04
C LEU A 594 121.88 38.95 -75.63
N VAL A 595 121.31 40.05 -75.14
CA VAL A 595 121.67 41.41 -75.55
C VAL A 595 123.14 41.70 -75.25
N LYS A 596 123.61 41.40 -74.03
CA LYS A 596 125.03 41.56 -73.67
C LYS A 596 125.97 40.75 -74.56
N ALA A 597 125.58 39.52 -74.94
CA ALA A 597 126.37 38.69 -75.84
C ALA A 597 126.44 39.30 -77.25
N TYR A 598 125.33 39.82 -77.77
CA TYR A 598 125.32 40.53 -79.05
C TYR A 598 126.15 41.83 -79.01
N ASP A 599 126.04 42.63 -77.94
CA ASP A 599 126.84 43.86 -77.78
C ASP A 599 128.34 43.55 -77.74
N ASN A 600 128.74 42.48 -77.03
CA ASN A 600 130.12 42.02 -77.00
C ASN A 600 130.61 41.56 -78.39
N ALA A 601 129.78 40.83 -79.14
CA ALA A 601 130.10 40.38 -80.48
C ALA A 601 130.26 41.56 -81.47
N ILE A 602 129.43 42.59 -81.34
CA ILE A 602 129.54 43.83 -82.13
C ILE A 602 130.85 44.55 -81.79
N ALA A 603 131.20 44.67 -80.50
CA ALA A 603 132.45 45.30 -80.07
C ALA A 603 133.70 44.58 -80.60
N GLU A 604 133.71 43.24 -80.60
CA GLU A 604 134.78 42.43 -81.21
C GLU A 604 134.87 42.63 -82.73
N LEU A 605 133.73 42.67 -83.42
CA LEU A 605 133.67 42.94 -84.86
C LEU A 605 134.25 44.32 -85.19
N MET A 606 133.91 45.36 -84.42
CA MET A 606 134.47 46.70 -84.60
C MET A 606 135.99 46.72 -84.37
N LYS A 607 136.48 46.04 -83.33
CA LYS A 607 137.92 45.91 -83.05
C LYS A 607 138.68 45.22 -84.20
N ASN A 608 138.09 44.17 -84.78
CA ASN A 608 138.69 43.47 -85.91
C ASN A 608 138.72 44.34 -87.18
N LEU A 609 137.66 45.10 -87.46
CA LEU A 609 137.63 46.04 -88.58
C LEU A 609 138.71 47.14 -88.46
N GLU A 610 138.92 47.68 -87.26
CA GLU A 610 139.98 48.66 -86.98
C GLU A 610 141.39 48.07 -87.22
N SER A 611 141.59 46.81 -86.82
CA SER A 611 142.82 46.06 -87.07
C SER A 611 143.08 45.83 -88.56
N TYR A 612 142.06 45.41 -89.31
CA TYR A 612 142.15 45.25 -90.77
C TYR A 612 142.48 46.57 -91.47
N ARG A 613 141.86 47.69 -91.04
CA ARG A 613 142.15 49.02 -91.58
C ARG A 613 143.61 49.42 -91.38
N ASN A 614 144.15 49.18 -90.18
CA ASN A 614 145.56 49.45 -89.88
C ASN A 614 146.54 48.58 -90.69
N ASN A 615 146.19 47.31 -90.94
CA ASN A 615 147.01 46.42 -91.76
C ASN A 615 147.00 46.84 -93.24
N LEU A 616 145.88 47.33 -93.76
CA LEU A 616 145.75 47.85 -95.13
C LEU A 616 146.62 49.09 -95.37
N VAL A 617 146.67 50.00 -94.38
CA VAL A 617 147.56 51.18 -94.43
C VAL A 617 149.03 50.76 -94.51
N LYS A 618 149.44 49.77 -93.68
CA LYS A 618 150.82 49.24 -93.69
C LYS A 618 151.17 48.54 -95.01
N LEU A 619 150.25 47.78 -95.59
CA LEU A 619 150.43 47.14 -96.90
C LEU A 619 150.59 48.18 -98.02
N SER A 620 149.80 49.26 -98.01
CA SER A 620 149.91 50.32 -99.01
C SER A 620 151.27 51.05 -98.96
N ALA A 621 151.83 51.23 -97.76
CA ALA A 621 153.15 51.82 -97.56
C ALA A 621 154.28 50.89 -98.03
N ALA A 622 154.14 49.58 -97.80
CA ALA A 622 155.11 48.59 -98.27
C ALA A 622 155.11 48.43 -99.81
N GLU A 623 153.94 48.50 -100.46
CA GLU A 623 153.83 48.46 -101.92
C GLU A 623 154.47 49.68 -102.58
N ALA A 624 154.28 50.88 -102.02
CA ALA A 624 154.89 52.11 -102.52
C ALA A 624 156.44 52.05 -102.44
N GLN A 625 156.99 51.53 -101.35
CA GLN A 625 158.44 51.35 -101.20
C GLN A 625 158.99 50.33 -102.22
N SER A 626 158.30 49.20 -102.41
CA SER A 626 158.74 48.15 -103.35
C SER A 626 158.72 48.60 -104.82
N ARG A 627 157.84 49.53 -105.21
CA ARG A 627 157.84 50.12 -106.55
C ARG A 627 159.03 51.06 -106.77
N SER A 628 159.37 51.88 -105.77
CA SER A 628 160.54 52.76 -105.83
C SER A 628 161.85 51.97 -106.00
N ASP A 629 162.00 50.84 -105.30
CA ASP A 629 163.21 50.01 -105.39
C ASP A 629 163.34 49.30 -106.75
N CYS A 630 162.21 48.95 -107.39
CA CYS A 630 162.22 48.36 -108.75
C CYS A 630 162.62 49.37 -109.83
N GLU A 631 162.19 50.63 -109.74
CA GLU A 631 162.57 51.67 -110.72
C GLU A 631 164.07 51.98 -110.68
N ILE A 632 164.67 51.97 -109.48
CA ILE A 632 166.12 52.14 -109.30
C ILE A 632 166.89 50.98 -109.95
N LEU A 633 166.46 49.74 -109.72
CA LEU A 633 167.13 48.55 -110.27
C LEU A 633 167.00 48.45 -111.80
N ILE A 634 165.90 48.91 -112.39
CA ILE A 634 165.73 48.95 -113.85
C ILE A 634 166.71 49.96 -114.48
N SER A 635 166.85 51.15 -113.89
CA SER A 635 167.79 52.17 -114.37
C SER A 635 169.26 51.75 -114.25
N GLU A 636 169.64 51.00 -113.20
CA GLU A 636 171.01 50.46 -113.07
C GLU A 636 171.32 49.40 -114.12
N ASN A 637 170.34 48.57 -114.48
CA ASN A 637 170.52 47.49 -115.45
C ASN A 637 170.67 48.03 -116.89
N GLU A 638 169.91 49.06 -117.25
CA GLU A 638 170.07 49.74 -118.55
C GLU A 638 171.46 50.36 -118.72
N GLN A 639 172.02 50.99 -117.68
CA GLN A 639 173.38 51.55 -117.71
C GLN A 639 174.48 50.48 -117.81
N LEU A 640 174.28 49.30 -117.21
CA LEU A 640 175.22 48.18 -117.30
C LEU A 640 175.21 47.55 -118.70
N THR A 641 174.05 47.46 -119.33
CA THR A 641 173.89 46.89 -120.67
C THR A 641 174.57 47.78 -121.73
N GLU A 642 174.42 49.10 -121.63
CA GLU A 642 175.05 50.07 -122.55
C GLU A 642 176.59 50.11 -122.41
N ARG A 643 177.13 49.84 -121.21
CA ARG A 643 178.58 49.69 -120.97
C ARG A 643 179.13 48.38 -121.52
N ALA A 644 178.35 47.29 -121.47
CA ALA A 644 178.75 45.99 -122.01
C ALA A 644 178.82 46.00 -123.54
N GLU A 645 177.84 46.62 -124.21
CA GLU A 645 177.82 46.74 -125.68
C GLU A 645 178.96 47.60 -126.23
N LYS A 646 179.35 48.68 -125.53
CA LYS A 646 180.54 49.48 -125.89
C LYS A 646 181.85 48.70 -125.74
N ALA A 647 181.99 47.90 -124.69
CA ALA A 647 183.18 47.08 -124.46
C ALA A 647 183.31 45.94 -125.49
N GLU A 648 182.19 45.34 -125.92
CA GLU A 648 182.17 44.32 -126.99
C GLU A 648 182.54 44.92 -128.37
N ALA A 649 182.05 46.12 -128.69
CA ALA A 649 182.42 46.80 -129.94
C ALA A 649 183.90 47.19 -130.00
N GLU A 650 184.50 47.62 -128.88
CA GLU A 650 185.94 47.91 -128.78
C GLU A 650 186.80 46.65 -128.90
N LEU A 651 186.37 45.52 -128.31
CA LEU A 651 187.06 44.23 -128.42
C LEU A 651 187.06 43.67 -129.85
N GLU A 652 185.94 43.79 -130.56
CA GLU A 652 185.82 43.29 -131.94
C GLU A 652 186.63 44.15 -132.94
N SER A 653 186.72 45.47 -132.70
CA SER A 653 187.62 46.38 -133.41
C SER A 653 189.10 46.00 -133.25
N LEU A 654 189.54 45.77 -132.01
CA LEU A 654 190.92 45.35 -131.68
C LEU A 654 191.27 43.99 -132.30
N ARG A 655 190.28 43.07 -132.37
CA ARG A 655 190.44 41.75 -132.97
C ARG A 655 190.65 41.81 -134.48
N LEU A 656 189.96 42.72 -135.17
CA LEU A 656 190.14 42.97 -136.61
C LEU A 656 191.50 43.61 -136.93
N GLU A 657 191.96 44.57 -136.12
CA GLU A 657 193.29 45.19 -136.28
C GLU A 657 194.42 44.17 -136.08
N TYR A 658 194.29 43.28 -135.10
CA TYR A 658 195.26 42.20 -134.85
C TYR A 658 195.37 41.22 -136.04
N LEU A 659 194.23 40.84 -136.63
CA LEU A 659 194.18 39.94 -137.79
C LEU A 659 194.79 40.57 -139.05
N ASN A 660 194.59 41.87 -139.27
CA ASN A 660 195.22 42.59 -140.37
C ASN A 660 196.73 42.75 -140.19
N SER A 661 197.20 43.00 -138.96
CA SER A 661 198.63 43.07 -138.63
C SER A 661 199.35 41.73 -138.87
N LYS A 662 198.73 40.61 -138.49
CA LYS A 662 199.29 39.27 -138.71
C LYS A 662 199.44 38.91 -140.20
N ARG A 663 198.53 39.41 -141.04
CA ARG A 663 198.54 39.17 -142.50
C ARG A 663 199.62 40.01 -143.21
N LEU A 664 199.92 41.20 -142.70
CA LEU A 664 200.98 42.08 -143.21
C LEU A 664 202.40 41.53 -142.91
N ASN A 665 202.59 40.97 -141.72
CA ASN A 665 203.87 40.36 -141.35
C ASN A 665 204.18 39.11 -142.18
N ALA A 666 203.18 38.27 -142.47
CA ALA A 666 203.35 37.10 -143.34
C ALA A 666 203.71 37.47 -144.80
N LEU A 667 203.27 38.64 -145.29
CA LEU A 667 203.62 39.13 -146.62
C LEU A 667 205.04 39.71 -146.69
N THR A 668 205.50 40.33 -145.60
CA THR A 668 206.84 40.94 -145.52
C THR A 668 207.94 39.87 -145.46
N GLU A 669 207.66 38.75 -144.79
CA GLU A 669 208.58 37.60 -144.72
C GLU A 669 208.71 36.88 -146.07
N LYS A 670 207.67 36.94 -146.90
CA LYS A 670 207.67 36.41 -148.28
C LYS A 670 208.52 37.25 -149.24
N PHE A 671 208.55 38.58 -149.08
CA PHE A 671 209.34 39.48 -149.92
C PHE A 671 210.85 39.44 -149.64
N ARG A 672 211.28 39.01 -148.45
CA ARG A 672 212.72 38.91 -148.13
C ARG A 672 213.35 37.62 -148.68
N LEU A 673 212.54 36.59 -148.96
CA LEU A 673 213.00 35.34 -149.57
C LEU A 673 213.15 35.44 -151.11
N GLU A 674 212.61 36.47 -151.76
CA GLU A 674 212.66 36.65 -153.22
C GLU A 674 213.82 37.52 -153.75
N SER A 675 214.60 38.21 -152.89
CA SER A 675 215.74 39.05 -153.35
C SER A 675 217.12 38.39 -153.33
N LYS A 676 217.18 37.05 -153.34
CA LYS A 676 218.44 36.31 -153.48
C LYS A 676 218.84 35.95 -154.91
N GLN A 677 218.01 36.13 -155.95
CA GLN A 677 218.37 35.72 -157.31
C GLN A 677 217.71 36.58 -158.39
N ASN A 678 218.38 37.65 -158.86
CA ASN A 678 218.44 38.08 -160.27
C ASN A 678 219.23 39.40 -160.43
N SER A 679 220.53 39.29 -160.67
CA SER A 679 221.23 39.83 -161.86
C SER A 679 222.74 39.95 -161.60
N VAL A 680 223.50 39.11 -162.30
CA VAL A 680 224.92 39.28 -162.60
C VAL A 680 225.07 40.45 -163.57
N PHE A 681 225.81 41.48 -163.17
CA PHE A 681 226.95 42.07 -163.89
C PHE A 681 227.83 42.83 -162.89
#